data_AF-A0AA88GHZ4-F1
#
_entry.id   AF-A0AA88GHZ4-F1
#
_cell.length_a   1.000
_cell.length_b   1.000
_cell.length_c   1.000
_cell.angle_alpha   90.00
_cell.angle_beta   90.00
_cell.angle_gamma   90.00
#
_symmetry.space_group_name_H-M   'P 1'
#
loop_
_entity.id
_entity.type
_entity.pdbx_description
1 polymer ?
#
loop_
_entity_poly.entity_id
_entity_poly.type
_entity_poly.pdbx_seq_one_letter_code
_entity_poly.pdbx_strand_id
1 'polypeptide(L)'
;MPSQPFKSNLILDEWTKKDIELWLQFIGLGEYYKTFIKLYPTGSSLKNELVNTISSEDDIRKNACIGQLIFWFGHVRKLFQAIQHLKQNKFVFNPDSVKFETQRQENDKLTGKSSSFVSRAAPRITVIKNRDVRTLTCHEVVSMLRSDVRISNLKDETNGIFAWTRAHEEMFIAQKIDGEIFLSVTKPNEYSEFVFEKIQPNYAMATHALLFETLTKIAIEIMNNGFKPVESSLIDNQSVSSASSSSSNLNNTAVETNTISNYPDVSYAEKIQVIIGKIRASSKKVQNMSDDDLKEYADNLGTVDGIKKAYLNKEFTAIKKLFSSMRNVKKMGALSSALSSTASDYTKSECNLERLPEDIEIAERESKLLSTRFKDTIKVKLVIAEIAKNKKERTMRRLLSPIMSSISASPQFGLFHSGVIIGPWLIEWNSSSLCIPRRCYSNAATLAIDIEEISTKELDSCIDRVSQVIADWNVHNRYSQQKCNCQHFVDDICKALGIKMNFTGSMGHYITKLRNKGLCNIKWKVPVDIMEQVGIKEQKITFYTHKQLDMLMCSILSKIPDFPERYQEDHMLLKSFDRAFWLRSFKAPQNANYHAITPEEFRKYSGLKSEANVEEDDFGVFGGGEDDDENNGQSGTGGDTSSGHHSRTGCPFGHPSDKSFTADWW
;
A
#
# COMPACT_ATOMS: atom_id res chain seq x y z
N MET A 1 -29.83 -22.06 -1.32
CA MET A 1 -30.22 -22.87 -2.50
C MET A 1 -28.99 -22.89 -3.42
N PRO A 2 -28.35 -24.05 -3.68
CA PRO A 2 -27.32 -24.10 -4.72
C PRO A 2 -27.99 -23.74 -6.05
N SER A 3 -27.45 -22.74 -6.76
CA SER A 3 -27.93 -22.42 -8.11
C SER A 3 -27.79 -23.67 -8.96
N GLN A 4 -28.88 -24.16 -9.54
CA GLN A 4 -28.77 -25.24 -10.51
C GLN A 4 -27.86 -24.79 -11.65
N PRO A 5 -26.95 -25.65 -12.12
CA PRO A 5 -26.08 -25.32 -13.24
C PRO A 5 -26.95 -25.00 -14.46
N PHE A 6 -26.58 -23.95 -15.21
CA PHE A 6 -27.19 -23.69 -16.50
C PHE A 6 -26.75 -24.83 -17.43
N LYS A 7 -27.66 -25.76 -17.76
CA LYS A 7 -27.49 -26.50 -19.01
C LYS A 7 -27.79 -25.49 -20.10
N SER A 8 -26.85 -25.21 -21.00
CA SER A 8 -27.26 -24.52 -22.23
C SER A 8 -28.15 -25.52 -22.97
N ASN A 9 -29.46 -25.35 -22.87
CA ASN A 9 -30.39 -26.13 -23.69
C ASN A 9 -30.25 -25.79 -25.18
N LEU A 10 -29.42 -24.80 -25.51
CA LEU A 10 -29.06 -24.39 -26.87
C LEU A 10 -28.10 -25.39 -27.48
N ILE A 11 -28.43 -25.84 -28.69
CA ILE A 11 -27.55 -26.63 -29.53
C ILE A 11 -26.40 -25.72 -29.98
N LEU A 12 -25.18 -26.23 -30.11
CA LEU A 12 -24.00 -25.43 -30.50
C LEU A 12 -24.23 -24.64 -31.81
N ASP A 13 -25.09 -25.15 -32.71
CA ASP A 13 -25.48 -24.48 -33.95
C ASP A 13 -26.23 -23.15 -33.74
N GLU A 14 -26.82 -22.96 -32.55
CA GLU A 14 -27.60 -21.78 -32.16
C GLU A 14 -26.76 -20.75 -31.39
N TRP A 15 -25.48 -21.03 -31.13
CA TRP A 15 -24.62 -20.11 -30.38
C TRP A 15 -24.38 -18.82 -31.16
N THR A 16 -24.70 -17.70 -30.51
CA THR A 16 -24.40 -16.36 -30.97
C THR A 16 -22.95 -15.98 -30.70
N LYS A 17 -22.48 -14.86 -31.28
CA LYS A 17 -21.15 -14.30 -30.96
C LYS A 17 -20.97 -14.07 -29.45
N LYS A 18 -22.03 -13.65 -28.77
CA LYS A 18 -22.03 -13.42 -27.33
C LYS A 18 -21.89 -14.72 -26.53
N ASP A 19 -22.45 -15.83 -27.01
CA ASP A 19 -22.32 -17.13 -26.37
C ASP A 19 -20.88 -17.66 -26.48
N ILE A 20 -20.26 -17.48 -27.64
CA ILE A 20 -18.84 -17.78 -27.86
C ILE A 20 -17.95 -16.88 -26.98
N GLU A 21 -18.28 -15.60 -26.83
CA GLU A 21 -17.59 -14.68 -25.92
C GLU A 21 -17.61 -15.19 -24.48
N LEU A 22 -18.79 -15.51 -23.98
CA LEU A 22 -19.00 -16.00 -22.62
C LEU A 22 -18.32 -17.34 -22.40
N TRP A 23 -18.32 -18.22 -23.40
CA TRP A 23 -17.60 -19.49 -23.35
C TRP A 23 -16.09 -19.30 -23.24
N LEU A 24 -15.50 -18.42 -24.05
CA LEU A 24 -14.07 -18.12 -23.98
C LEU A 24 -13.70 -17.44 -22.65
N GLN A 25 -14.53 -16.52 -22.16
CA GLN A 25 -14.33 -15.91 -20.84
C GLN A 25 -14.43 -16.95 -19.72
N PHE A 26 -15.38 -17.89 -19.80
CA PHE A 26 -15.55 -18.98 -18.84
C PHE A 26 -14.29 -19.83 -18.71
N ILE A 27 -13.69 -20.22 -19.84
CA ILE A 27 -12.45 -20.98 -19.85
C ILE A 27 -11.21 -20.09 -19.65
N GLY A 28 -11.36 -18.80 -19.31
CA GLY A 28 -10.24 -17.90 -19.04
C GLY A 28 -9.37 -17.56 -20.25
N LEU A 29 -9.94 -17.69 -21.46
CA LEU A 29 -9.37 -17.38 -22.77
C LEU A 29 -10.07 -16.19 -23.46
N GLY A 30 -10.72 -15.32 -22.67
CA GLY A 30 -11.50 -14.19 -23.18
C GLY A 30 -10.68 -13.18 -24.00
N GLU A 31 -9.36 -13.10 -23.76
CA GLU A 31 -8.43 -12.29 -24.54
C GLU A 31 -8.38 -12.68 -26.03
N TYR A 32 -8.74 -13.92 -26.38
CA TYR A 32 -8.74 -14.42 -27.75
C TYR A 32 -10.04 -14.13 -28.49
N TYR A 33 -11.08 -13.62 -27.82
CA TYR A 33 -12.43 -13.49 -28.36
C TYR A 33 -12.51 -12.78 -29.71
N LYS A 34 -11.91 -11.59 -29.84
CA LYS A 34 -11.98 -10.79 -31.07
C LYS A 34 -11.45 -11.57 -32.27
N THR A 35 -10.35 -12.28 -32.09
CA THR A 35 -9.73 -13.05 -33.16
C THR A 35 -10.45 -14.37 -33.39
N PHE A 36 -10.96 -15.00 -32.33
CA PHE A 36 -11.75 -16.22 -32.40
C PHE A 36 -13.07 -16.02 -33.16
N ILE A 37 -13.79 -14.91 -32.94
CA ILE A 37 -15.01 -14.58 -33.70
C ILE A 37 -14.74 -14.24 -35.16
N LYS A 38 -13.56 -13.70 -35.48
CA LYS A 38 -13.19 -13.45 -36.88
C LYS A 38 -13.08 -14.77 -37.65
N LEU A 39 -12.62 -15.82 -36.99
CA LEU A 39 -12.48 -17.16 -37.55
C LEU A 39 -13.80 -17.95 -37.49
N TYR A 40 -14.53 -17.82 -36.38
CA TYR A 40 -15.75 -18.57 -36.12
C TYR A 40 -16.92 -17.61 -35.81
N PRO A 41 -17.50 -16.98 -36.84
CA PRO A 41 -18.51 -15.93 -36.64
C PRO A 41 -19.86 -16.46 -36.13
N THR A 42 -20.12 -17.76 -36.26
CA THR A 42 -21.37 -18.43 -35.84
C THR A 42 -21.09 -19.71 -35.06
N GLY A 43 -22.04 -20.15 -34.23
CA GLY A 43 -21.98 -21.43 -33.54
C GLY A 43 -21.85 -22.64 -34.49
N SER A 44 -22.53 -22.59 -35.64
CA SER A 44 -22.44 -23.61 -36.68
C SER A 44 -21.03 -23.74 -37.28
N SER A 45 -20.31 -22.64 -37.51
CA SER A 45 -18.93 -22.70 -38.02
C SER A 45 -17.98 -23.21 -36.93
N LEU A 46 -18.16 -22.78 -35.68
CA LEU A 46 -17.43 -23.31 -34.53
C LEU A 46 -17.59 -24.83 -34.40
N LYS A 47 -18.83 -25.33 -34.52
CA LYS A 47 -19.11 -26.77 -34.46
C LYS A 47 -18.45 -27.54 -35.60
N ASN A 48 -18.69 -27.10 -36.84
CA ASN A 48 -18.29 -27.85 -38.02
C ASN A 48 -16.79 -27.80 -38.28
N GLU A 49 -16.14 -26.65 -38.04
CA GLU A 49 -14.74 -26.45 -38.40
C GLU A 49 -13.77 -26.68 -37.24
N LEU A 50 -14.22 -26.51 -35.98
CA LEU A 50 -13.36 -26.68 -34.82
C LEU A 50 -13.73 -27.91 -34.00
N VAL A 51 -14.98 -27.98 -33.54
CA VAL A 51 -15.37 -29.08 -32.64
C VAL A 51 -15.25 -30.42 -33.38
N ASN A 52 -15.77 -30.54 -34.59
CA ASN A 52 -15.75 -31.84 -35.29
C ASN A 52 -14.35 -32.27 -35.76
N THR A 53 -13.45 -31.32 -36.03
CA THR A 53 -12.13 -31.58 -36.66
C THR A 53 -11.02 -31.86 -35.65
N ILE A 54 -11.07 -31.26 -34.46
CA ILE A 54 -10.00 -31.36 -33.46
C ILE A 54 -10.12 -32.65 -32.65
N SER A 55 -9.21 -33.59 -32.86
CA SER A 55 -9.16 -34.87 -32.11
C SER A 55 -8.04 -34.91 -31.07
N SER A 56 -7.02 -34.08 -31.23
CA SER A 56 -5.85 -33.97 -30.36
C SER A 56 -5.43 -32.51 -30.11
N GLU A 57 -4.56 -32.27 -29.13
CA GLU A 57 -3.93 -30.94 -28.93
C GLU A 57 -3.07 -30.53 -30.13
N ASP A 58 -2.44 -31.49 -30.82
CA ASP A 58 -1.65 -31.27 -32.02
C ASP A 58 -2.50 -30.73 -33.17
N ASP A 59 -3.77 -31.14 -33.27
CA ASP A 59 -4.68 -30.62 -34.28
C ASP A 59 -4.95 -29.12 -34.06
N ILE A 60 -5.00 -28.66 -32.80
CA ILE A 60 -5.15 -27.23 -32.48
C ILE A 60 -3.91 -26.45 -32.91
N ARG A 61 -2.72 -27.02 -32.66
CA ARG A 61 -1.45 -26.39 -33.04
C ARG A 61 -1.26 -26.33 -34.56
N LYS A 62 -1.67 -27.38 -35.28
CA LYS A 62 -1.57 -27.48 -36.74
C LYS A 62 -2.67 -26.70 -37.46
N ASN A 63 -3.76 -26.35 -36.78
CA ASN A 63 -4.79 -25.51 -37.34
C ASN A 63 -4.21 -24.14 -37.69
N ALA A 64 -4.15 -23.80 -38.98
CA ALA A 64 -3.50 -22.59 -39.47
C ALA A 64 -4.08 -21.30 -38.84
N CYS A 65 -5.36 -21.33 -38.46
CA CYS A 65 -6.05 -20.20 -37.87
C CYS A 65 -5.83 -20.09 -36.35
N ILE A 66 -5.84 -21.21 -35.61
CA ILE A 66 -5.72 -21.19 -34.14
C ILE A 66 -4.27 -21.28 -33.66
N GLY A 67 -3.42 -22.04 -34.35
CA GLY A 67 -2.01 -22.19 -34.00
C GLY A 67 -1.25 -20.85 -34.06
N GLN A 68 -1.70 -19.91 -34.90
CA GLN A 68 -1.19 -18.54 -34.97
C GLN A 68 -1.71 -17.61 -33.86
N LEU A 69 -2.69 -18.05 -33.07
CA LEU A 69 -3.32 -17.26 -32.01
C LEU A 69 -2.92 -17.74 -30.63
N ILE A 70 -2.88 -19.06 -30.45
CA ILE A 70 -2.70 -19.69 -29.16
C ILE A 70 -1.36 -20.44 -29.16
N PHE A 71 -0.31 -19.70 -28.77
CA PHE A 71 1.05 -20.24 -28.68
C PHE A 71 1.38 -20.82 -27.31
N TRP A 72 0.55 -20.56 -26.30
CA TRP A 72 0.80 -20.96 -24.93
C TRP A 72 0.22 -22.36 -24.67
N PHE A 73 1.05 -23.27 -24.15
CA PHE A 73 0.69 -24.66 -23.90
C PHE A 73 -0.60 -24.79 -23.09
N GLY A 74 -0.67 -24.13 -21.94
CA GLY A 74 -1.82 -24.28 -21.07
C GLY A 74 -3.09 -23.69 -21.69
N HIS A 75 -2.98 -22.72 -22.60
CA HIS A 75 -4.13 -22.23 -23.36
C HIS A 75 -4.61 -23.24 -24.41
N VAL A 76 -3.69 -23.90 -25.14
CA VAL A 76 -4.01 -24.96 -26.10
C VAL A 76 -4.72 -26.11 -25.39
N ARG A 77 -4.16 -26.59 -24.28
CA ARG A 77 -4.71 -27.69 -23.49
C ARG A 77 -6.09 -27.33 -22.91
N LYS A 78 -6.26 -26.10 -22.44
CA LYS A 78 -7.53 -25.59 -21.94
C LYS A 78 -8.60 -25.51 -23.02
N LEU A 79 -8.24 -25.03 -24.21
CA LEU A 79 -9.14 -25.00 -25.36
C LEU A 79 -9.50 -26.43 -25.81
N PHE A 80 -8.52 -27.35 -25.84
CA PHE A 80 -8.74 -28.75 -26.17
C PHE A 80 -9.74 -29.41 -25.21
N GLN A 81 -9.51 -29.28 -23.89
CA GLN A 81 -10.43 -29.79 -22.88
C GLN A 81 -11.84 -29.21 -23.05
N ALA A 82 -11.94 -27.89 -23.27
CA ALA A 82 -13.22 -27.24 -23.52
C ALA A 82 -13.94 -27.79 -24.77
N ILE A 83 -13.21 -28.06 -25.85
CA ILE A 83 -13.75 -28.70 -27.06
C ILE A 83 -14.21 -30.14 -26.76
N GLN A 84 -13.45 -30.92 -26.00
CA GLN A 84 -13.85 -32.27 -25.60
C GLN A 84 -15.13 -32.25 -24.74
N HIS A 85 -15.26 -31.28 -23.84
CA HIS A 85 -16.48 -31.09 -23.05
C HIS A 85 -17.69 -30.74 -23.93
N LEU A 86 -17.50 -29.94 -24.98
CA LEU A 86 -18.52 -29.68 -26.00
C LEU A 86 -18.90 -30.96 -26.77
N LYS A 87 -17.92 -31.75 -27.24
CA LYS A 87 -18.17 -33.03 -27.94
C LYS A 87 -19.00 -34.00 -27.11
N GLN A 88 -18.71 -34.08 -25.82
CA GLN A 88 -19.36 -35.03 -24.93
C GLN A 88 -20.74 -34.55 -24.44
N ASN A 89 -21.21 -33.37 -24.88
CA ASN A 89 -22.38 -32.68 -24.33
C ASN A 89 -22.32 -32.55 -22.79
N LYS A 90 -21.12 -32.52 -22.22
CA LYS A 90 -20.87 -32.41 -20.77
C LYS A 90 -20.71 -30.96 -20.33
N PHE A 91 -21.11 -30.00 -21.17
CA PHE A 91 -20.96 -28.59 -20.88
C PHE A 91 -21.95 -28.16 -19.78
N VAL A 92 -21.46 -28.16 -18.55
CA VAL A 92 -22.19 -27.69 -17.38
C VAL A 92 -21.74 -26.26 -17.09
N PHE A 93 -22.56 -25.30 -17.49
CA PHE A 93 -22.29 -23.89 -17.21
C PHE A 93 -22.51 -23.65 -15.71
N ASN A 94 -21.43 -23.35 -14.98
CA ASN A 94 -21.54 -22.81 -13.64
C ASN A 94 -21.46 -21.27 -13.70
N PRO A 95 -22.60 -20.56 -13.74
CA PRO A 95 -22.61 -19.10 -13.83
C PRO A 95 -21.97 -18.43 -12.61
N ASP A 96 -21.84 -19.12 -11.47
CA ASP A 96 -21.14 -18.58 -10.30
C ASP A 96 -19.62 -18.57 -10.51
N SER A 97 -19.05 -19.51 -11.27
CA SER A 97 -17.63 -19.50 -11.64
C SER A 97 -17.32 -18.37 -12.63
N VAL A 98 -18.22 -18.12 -13.59
CA VAL A 98 -18.11 -16.97 -14.51
C VAL A 98 -18.23 -15.67 -13.75
N LYS A 99 -19.27 -15.51 -12.92
CA LYS A 99 -19.43 -14.31 -12.11
C LYS A 99 -18.25 -14.10 -11.21
N PHE A 100 -17.69 -15.15 -10.61
CA PHE A 100 -16.50 -15.04 -9.80
C PHE A 100 -15.29 -14.57 -10.63
N GLU A 101 -14.98 -15.20 -11.75
CA GLU A 101 -13.81 -14.83 -12.56
C GLU A 101 -14.00 -13.51 -13.30
N THR A 102 -15.19 -13.19 -13.82
CA THR A 102 -15.55 -11.88 -14.37
C THR A 102 -15.50 -10.80 -13.31
N GLN A 103 -16.10 -11.00 -12.13
CA GLN A 103 -16.03 -10.05 -11.02
C GLN A 103 -14.59 -9.91 -10.51
N ARG A 104 -13.79 -10.96 -10.60
CA ARG A 104 -12.37 -10.92 -10.25
C ARG A 104 -11.56 -10.17 -11.30
N GLN A 105 -11.77 -10.40 -12.59
CA GLN A 105 -11.14 -9.65 -13.68
C GLN A 105 -11.58 -8.18 -13.69
N GLU A 106 -12.84 -7.90 -13.36
CA GLU A 106 -13.36 -6.55 -13.12
C GLU A 106 -12.72 -5.94 -11.87
N ASN A 107 -12.57 -6.69 -10.78
CA ASN A 107 -11.85 -6.23 -9.60
C ASN A 107 -10.36 -6.01 -9.90
N ASP A 108 -9.72 -6.84 -10.72
CA ASP A 108 -8.33 -6.70 -11.13
C ASP A 108 -8.16 -5.45 -12.02
N LYS A 109 -9.10 -5.19 -12.94
CA LYS A 109 -9.20 -3.95 -13.73
C LYS A 109 -9.48 -2.71 -12.87
N LEU A 110 -10.46 -2.78 -11.96
CA LEU A 110 -10.85 -1.69 -11.04
C LEU A 110 -9.77 -1.41 -9.99
N THR A 111 -8.94 -2.41 -9.66
CA THR A 111 -7.82 -2.25 -8.72
C THR A 111 -6.49 -1.94 -9.41
N GLY A 112 -6.46 -1.82 -10.74
CA GLY A 112 -5.25 -1.52 -11.51
C GLY A 112 -4.14 -2.57 -11.36
N LYS A 113 -4.48 -3.78 -10.91
CA LYS A 113 -3.51 -4.87 -10.73
C LYS A 113 -3.41 -5.63 -12.04
N SER A 114 -2.30 -5.45 -12.74
CA SER A 114 -1.88 -6.37 -13.79
C SER A 114 -1.94 -7.82 -13.28
N SER A 115 -2.24 -8.78 -14.15
CA SER A 115 -2.21 -10.22 -13.88
C SER A 115 -0.87 -10.73 -13.31
N SER A 116 0.18 -9.90 -13.30
CA SER A 116 1.47 -10.15 -12.64
C SER A 116 1.46 -9.92 -11.12
N PHE A 117 0.38 -9.38 -10.54
CA PHE A 117 0.23 -9.23 -9.09
C PHE A 117 -0.60 -10.38 -8.51
N VAL A 118 0.06 -11.51 -8.25
CA VAL A 118 -0.45 -12.55 -7.35
C VAL A 118 -0.68 -11.91 -5.98
N SER A 119 -1.90 -11.45 -5.73
CA SER A 119 -2.21 -10.78 -4.49
C SER A 119 -1.95 -11.72 -3.30
N ARG A 120 -1.42 -11.19 -2.19
CA ARG A 120 -1.36 -11.89 -0.89
C ARG A 120 -2.75 -12.24 -0.31
N ALA A 121 -3.82 -12.06 -1.10
CA ALA A 121 -5.19 -12.44 -0.81
C ALA A 121 -5.61 -13.69 -1.60
N ALA A 122 -4.68 -14.62 -1.85
CA ALA A 122 -5.03 -15.95 -2.31
C ALA A 122 -6.07 -16.58 -1.35
N PRO A 123 -7.05 -17.34 -1.87
CA PRO A 123 -8.06 -17.98 -1.04
C PRO A 123 -7.38 -18.80 0.06
N ARG A 124 -7.87 -18.63 1.30
CA ARG A 124 -7.32 -19.33 2.47
C ARG A 124 -7.31 -20.83 2.17
N ILE A 125 -6.19 -21.52 2.42
CA ILE A 125 -6.03 -22.98 2.23
C ILE A 125 -7.23 -23.76 2.79
N THR A 126 -7.82 -23.31 3.90
CA THR A 126 -9.01 -23.88 4.52
C THR A 126 -10.24 -23.97 3.59
N VAL A 127 -10.33 -23.10 2.58
CA VAL A 127 -11.40 -23.11 1.57
C VAL A 127 -11.11 -24.13 0.46
N ILE A 128 -9.83 -24.46 0.24
CA ILE A 128 -9.39 -25.43 -0.77
C ILE A 128 -9.50 -26.88 -0.24
N LYS A 129 -9.32 -27.10 1.07
CA LYS A 129 -9.24 -28.44 1.70
C LYS A 129 -10.41 -29.40 1.41
N ASN A 130 -11.58 -28.90 1.01
CA ASN A 130 -12.78 -29.71 0.75
C ASN A 130 -13.33 -29.56 -0.69
N ARG A 131 -12.57 -28.94 -1.60
CA ARG A 131 -12.99 -28.78 -3.00
C ARG A 131 -12.28 -29.82 -3.87
N ASP A 132 -12.99 -30.31 -4.89
CA ASP A 132 -12.35 -31.08 -5.95
C ASP A 132 -11.28 -30.21 -6.61
N VAL A 133 -10.04 -30.69 -6.64
CA VAL A 133 -8.90 -29.96 -7.19
C VAL A 133 -9.14 -29.59 -8.64
N ARG A 134 -9.88 -30.40 -9.40
CA ARG A 134 -10.26 -30.08 -10.80
C ARG A 134 -11.00 -28.75 -10.94
N THR A 135 -11.63 -28.27 -9.86
CA THR A 135 -12.38 -27.00 -9.85
C THR A 135 -11.57 -25.79 -9.42
N LEU A 136 -10.28 -25.97 -9.11
CA LEU A 136 -9.41 -24.87 -8.70
C LEU A 136 -9.00 -24.03 -9.89
N THR A 137 -9.07 -22.72 -9.75
CA THR A 137 -8.49 -21.75 -10.68
C THR A 137 -6.96 -21.81 -10.66
N CYS A 138 -6.28 -21.24 -11.66
CA CYS A 138 -4.81 -21.21 -11.69
C CYS A 138 -4.18 -20.51 -10.48
N HIS A 139 -4.88 -19.54 -9.89
CA HIS A 139 -4.41 -18.85 -8.68
C HIS A 139 -4.58 -19.70 -7.43
N GLU A 140 -5.64 -20.51 -7.37
CA GLU A 140 -5.86 -21.50 -6.32
C GLU A 140 -4.82 -22.62 -6.41
N VAL A 141 -4.46 -23.08 -7.61
CA VAL A 141 -3.36 -24.05 -7.82
C VAL A 141 -2.03 -23.48 -7.34
N VAL A 142 -1.67 -22.25 -7.74
CA VAL A 142 -0.44 -21.59 -7.25
C VAL A 142 -0.46 -21.46 -5.72
N SER A 143 -1.59 -21.07 -5.13
CA SER A 143 -1.72 -20.95 -3.68
C SER A 143 -1.61 -22.29 -2.97
N MET A 144 -2.15 -23.35 -3.56
CA MET A 144 -2.05 -24.72 -3.08
C MET A 144 -0.59 -25.18 -3.08
N LEU A 145 0.11 -25.01 -4.21
CA LEU A 145 1.52 -25.39 -4.37
C LEU A 145 2.44 -24.63 -3.41
N ARG A 146 2.26 -23.31 -3.27
CA ARG A 146 3.03 -22.48 -2.32
C ARG A 146 2.92 -22.98 -0.87
N SER A 147 1.80 -23.63 -0.55
CA SER A 147 1.49 -24.07 0.81
C SER A 147 1.84 -25.54 1.05
N ASP A 148 2.26 -26.27 0.01
CA ASP A 148 2.70 -27.66 0.15
C ASP A 148 4.12 -27.68 0.71
N VAL A 149 4.31 -28.39 1.82
CA VAL A 149 5.57 -28.44 2.57
C VAL A 149 6.72 -28.96 1.70
N ARG A 150 6.43 -29.88 0.77
CA ARG A 150 7.44 -30.43 -0.16
C ARG A 150 7.96 -29.35 -1.10
N ILE A 151 7.10 -28.43 -1.53
CA ILE A 151 7.48 -27.31 -2.40
C ILE A 151 8.17 -26.21 -1.60
N SER A 152 7.68 -25.87 -0.41
CA SER A 152 8.28 -24.81 0.42
C SER A 152 9.67 -25.18 0.96
N ASN A 153 9.94 -26.48 1.15
CA ASN A 153 11.22 -26.95 1.67
C ASN A 153 12.24 -27.25 0.56
N LEU A 154 11.81 -27.26 -0.70
CA LEU A 154 12.70 -27.55 -1.81
C LEU A 154 13.65 -26.36 -2.07
N LYS A 155 14.94 -26.56 -1.83
CA LYS A 155 16.00 -25.57 -2.04
C LYS A 155 17.04 -26.11 -3.01
N ASP A 156 17.63 -25.22 -3.80
CA ASP A 156 18.86 -25.49 -4.53
C ASP A 156 20.01 -25.57 -3.53
N GLU A 157 20.62 -26.75 -3.39
CA GLU A 157 21.74 -26.98 -2.47
C GLU A 157 22.95 -26.10 -2.78
N THR A 158 23.12 -25.71 -4.05
CA THR A 158 24.27 -24.92 -4.51
C THR A 158 24.15 -23.45 -4.11
N ASN A 159 22.94 -22.90 -4.15
CA ASN A 159 22.68 -21.46 -4.01
C ASN A 159 21.86 -21.12 -2.75
N GLY A 160 21.30 -22.10 -2.06
CA GLY A 160 20.41 -21.92 -0.90
C GLY A 160 19.06 -21.28 -1.25
N ILE A 161 18.74 -21.11 -2.54
CA ILE A 161 17.53 -20.45 -3.02
C ILE A 161 16.40 -21.48 -3.13
N PHE A 162 15.16 -21.07 -2.82
CA PHE A 162 13.98 -21.93 -3.01
C PHE A 162 13.79 -22.30 -4.49
N ALA A 163 13.57 -23.59 -4.75
CA ALA A 163 13.34 -24.10 -6.11
C ALA A 163 12.05 -23.54 -6.72
N TRP A 164 11.01 -23.32 -5.90
CA TRP A 164 9.77 -22.67 -6.34
C TRP A 164 9.84 -21.16 -6.10
N THR A 165 9.89 -20.38 -7.19
CA THR A 165 9.98 -18.92 -7.12
C THR A 165 8.72 -18.23 -7.63
N ARG A 166 8.65 -16.91 -7.40
CA ARG A 166 7.62 -16.05 -7.99
C ARG A 166 7.52 -16.16 -9.52
N ALA A 167 8.64 -16.37 -10.22
CA ALA A 167 8.62 -16.54 -11.67
C ALA A 167 7.85 -17.81 -12.09
N HIS A 168 7.95 -18.89 -11.30
CA HIS A 168 7.19 -20.12 -11.50
C HIS A 168 5.69 -19.86 -11.34
N GLU A 169 5.31 -19.10 -10.30
CA GLU A 169 3.92 -18.71 -10.05
C GLU A 169 3.32 -17.87 -11.19
N GLU A 170 4.07 -16.86 -11.64
CA GLU A 170 3.67 -16.00 -12.75
C GLU A 170 3.53 -16.79 -14.05
N MET A 171 4.42 -17.76 -14.29
CA MET A 171 4.31 -18.65 -15.45
C MET A 171 3.10 -19.58 -15.37
N PHE A 172 2.81 -20.19 -14.22
CA PHE A 172 1.60 -21.01 -14.04
C PHE A 172 0.32 -20.22 -14.33
N ILE A 173 0.29 -18.96 -13.90
CA ILE A 173 -0.83 -18.06 -14.14
C ILE A 173 -0.90 -17.64 -15.60
N ALA A 174 0.23 -17.27 -16.20
CA ALA A 174 0.32 -16.89 -17.61
C ALA A 174 -0.09 -18.03 -18.55
N GLN A 175 0.23 -19.27 -18.18
CA GLN A 175 -0.19 -20.49 -18.89
C GLN A 175 -1.63 -20.92 -18.55
N LYS A 176 -2.30 -20.26 -17.59
CA LYS A 176 -3.65 -20.61 -17.10
C LYS A 176 -3.77 -22.03 -16.59
N ILE A 177 -2.72 -22.57 -15.96
CA ILE A 177 -2.69 -23.93 -15.37
C ILE A 177 -3.64 -23.95 -14.17
N ASP A 178 -4.88 -24.35 -14.43
CA ASP A 178 -5.89 -24.60 -13.41
C ASP A 178 -5.80 -26.05 -12.91
N GLY A 179 -6.69 -26.43 -11.98
CA GLY A 179 -6.57 -27.70 -11.30
C GLY A 179 -6.82 -28.91 -12.20
N GLU A 180 -7.66 -28.78 -13.23
CA GLU A 180 -7.87 -29.85 -14.22
C GLU A 180 -6.60 -30.04 -15.07
N ILE A 181 -6.00 -28.94 -15.53
CA ILE A 181 -4.73 -29.00 -16.27
C ILE A 181 -3.63 -29.58 -15.38
N PHE A 182 -3.46 -29.07 -14.16
CA PHE A 182 -2.44 -29.50 -13.21
C PHE A 182 -2.47 -31.01 -12.95
N LEU A 183 -3.66 -31.58 -12.76
CA LEU A 183 -3.82 -33.02 -12.54
C LEU A 183 -3.59 -33.84 -13.82
N SER A 184 -3.83 -33.26 -14.99
CA SER A 184 -3.65 -33.94 -16.27
C SER A 184 -2.20 -34.01 -16.72
N VAL A 185 -1.32 -33.13 -16.21
CA VAL A 185 0.12 -33.17 -16.49
C VAL A 185 0.78 -34.20 -15.59
N THR A 186 0.86 -35.44 -16.09
CA THR A 186 1.30 -36.60 -15.30
C THR A 186 2.71 -37.07 -15.61
N LYS A 187 3.34 -36.52 -16.66
CA LYS A 187 4.67 -36.97 -17.12
C LYS A 187 5.76 -35.91 -16.93
N PRO A 188 6.93 -36.33 -16.37
CA PRO A 188 8.25 -36.00 -16.87
C PRO A 188 8.46 -34.70 -17.66
N ASN A 189 8.14 -34.90 -18.91
CA ASN A 189 8.64 -34.08 -19.98
C ASN A 189 7.58 -33.05 -20.39
N GLU A 190 6.34 -33.20 -19.90
CA GLU A 190 5.23 -32.30 -20.20
C GLU A 190 5.35 -30.96 -19.44
N TYR A 191 6.01 -30.90 -18.27
CA TYR A 191 6.31 -29.60 -17.65
C TYR A 191 7.62 -28.97 -18.18
N SER A 192 8.63 -29.79 -18.51
CA SER A 192 9.94 -29.29 -18.92
C SER A 192 9.90 -28.53 -20.25
N GLU A 193 9.27 -29.09 -21.28
CA GLU A 193 9.23 -28.52 -22.64
C GLU A 193 8.45 -27.19 -22.72
N PHE A 194 7.62 -26.85 -21.73
CA PHE A 194 6.59 -25.80 -21.93
C PHE A 194 6.45 -24.76 -20.82
N VAL A 195 6.67 -25.13 -19.56
CA VAL A 195 6.53 -24.20 -18.43
C VAL A 195 7.90 -23.64 -18.05
N PHE A 196 8.95 -24.46 -18.07
CA PHE A 196 10.22 -24.09 -17.45
C PHE A 196 11.37 -23.82 -18.41
N GLU A 197 11.35 -24.34 -19.65
CA GLU A 197 12.32 -23.92 -20.67
C GLU A 197 12.33 -22.40 -20.93
N LYS A 198 11.19 -21.72 -20.71
CA LYS A 198 11.08 -20.26 -20.83
C LYS A 198 11.44 -19.49 -19.56
N ILE A 199 11.49 -20.14 -18.41
CA ILE A 199 11.96 -19.54 -17.16
C ILE A 199 13.43 -19.89 -17.08
N GLN A 200 14.35 -19.05 -17.55
CA GLN A 200 15.79 -19.30 -17.37
C GLN A 200 16.12 -19.31 -15.86
N PRO A 201 16.34 -20.47 -15.21
CA PRO A 201 16.62 -20.49 -13.79
C PRO A 201 18.15 -20.46 -13.61
N ASN A 202 18.63 -19.65 -12.68
CA ASN A 202 20.01 -19.72 -12.18
C ASN A 202 20.23 -20.96 -11.28
N TYR A 203 19.55 -22.09 -11.51
CA TYR A 203 19.59 -23.27 -10.65
C TYR A 203 20.16 -24.49 -11.38
N ALA A 204 20.71 -25.44 -10.62
CA ALA A 204 21.24 -26.69 -11.17
C ALA A 204 20.13 -27.55 -11.82
N MET A 205 20.44 -28.27 -12.90
CA MET A 205 19.50 -29.18 -13.58
C MET A 205 18.89 -30.23 -12.64
N ALA A 206 19.65 -30.67 -11.64
CA ALA A 206 19.17 -31.63 -10.64
C ALA A 206 18.00 -31.06 -9.80
N THR A 207 18.08 -29.79 -9.40
CA THR A 207 17.02 -29.09 -8.66
C THR A 207 15.75 -28.95 -9.51
N HIS A 208 15.92 -28.73 -10.81
CA HIS A 208 14.79 -28.68 -11.75
C HIS A 208 14.09 -30.04 -11.88
N ALA A 209 14.85 -31.13 -12.03
CA ALA A 209 14.31 -32.48 -12.05
C ALA A 209 13.59 -32.86 -10.74
N LEU A 210 14.12 -32.42 -9.59
CA LEU A 210 13.51 -32.68 -8.29
C LEU A 210 12.21 -31.88 -8.08
N LEU A 211 12.17 -30.61 -8.52
CA LEU A 211 10.95 -29.82 -8.51
C LEU A 211 9.87 -30.47 -9.37
N PHE A 212 10.26 -30.93 -10.56
CA PHE A 212 9.39 -31.66 -11.46
C PHE A 212 8.78 -32.89 -10.75
N GLU A 213 9.64 -33.74 -10.21
CA GLU A 213 9.22 -35.00 -9.59
C GLU A 213 8.26 -34.74 -8.43
N THR A 214 8.53 -33.67 -7.67
CA THR A 214 7.68 -33.22 -6.57
C THR A 214 6.29 -32.78 -7.05
N LEU A 215 6.21 -31.96 -8.10
CA LEU A 215 4.93 -31.53 -8.68
C LEU A 215 4.09 -32.71 -9.20
N THR A 216 4.72 -33.67 -9.87
CA THR A 216 4.04 -34.89 -10.35
C THR A 216 3.58 -35.78 -9.20
N LYS A 217 4.40 -35.95 -8.15
CA LYS A 217 4.00 -36.67 -6.94
C LYS A 217 2.79 -36.03 -6.27
N ILE A 218 2.76 -34.70 -6.16
CA ILE A 218 1.61 -33.94 -5.64
C ILE A 218 0.36 -34.23 -6.49
N ALA A 219 0.46 -34.13 -7.82
CA ALA A 219 -0.67 -34.35 -8.71
C ALA A 219 -1.22 -35.79 -8.62
N ILE A 220 -0.34 -36.81 -8.64
CA ILE A 220 -0.71 -38.22 -8.51
C ILE A 220 -1.38 -38.50 -7.16
N GLU A 221 -0.82 -37.98 -6.07
CA GLU A 221 -1.38 -38.14 -4.74
C GLU A 221 -2.79 -37.53 -4.65
N ILE A 222 -2.99 -36.33 -5.21
CA ILE A 222 -4.31 -35.70 -5.26
C ILE A 222 -5.29 -36.54 -6.09
N MET A 223 -4.88 -37.12 -7.21
CA MET A 223 -5.74 -37.98 -8.02
C MET A 223 -6.17 -39.24 -7.28
N ASN A 224 -5.26 -39.86 -6.51
CA ASN A 224 -5.52 -41.11 -5.81
C ASN A 224 -6.27 -40.91 -4.49
N ASN A 225 -5.96 -39.85 -3.75
CA ASN A 225 -6.36 -39.70 -2.34
C ASN A 225 -7.22 -38.45 -2.07
N GLY A 226 -7.46 -37.61 -3.09
CA GLY A 226 -7.95 -36.25 -2.91
C GLY A 226 -6.88 -35.33 -2.30
N PHE A 227 -7.15 -34.02 -2.25
CA PHE A 227 -6.21 -33.08 -1.65
C PHE A 227 -6.23 -33.17 -0.12
N LYS A 228 -5.16 -33.72 0.45
CA LYS A 228 -4.87 -33.68 1.88
C LYS A 228 -3.55 -32.92 2.07
N PRO A 229 -3.55 -31.75 2.73
CA PRO A 229 -2.30 -31.06 3.01
C PRO A 229 -1.44 -31.94 3.91
N VAL A 230 -0.20 -32.18 3.51
CA VAL A 230 0.78 -32.92 4.32
C VAL A 230 1.08 -32.11 5.57
N GLU A 231 0.71 -32.64 6.74
CA GLU A 231 1.04 -32.02 8.02
C GLU A 231 2.53 -32.23 8.33
N SER A 232 3.21 -31.16 8.75
CA SER A 232 4.67 -31.12 8.97
C SER A 232 5.18 -32.15 9.98
N SER A 233 4.29 -32.76 10.77
CA SER A 233 4.63 -33.71 11.85
C SER A 233 5.08 -35.09 11.38
N LEU A 234 5.08 -35.38 10.07
CA LEU A 234 5.46 -36.69 9.53
C LEU A 234 6.80 -36.72 8.78
N ILE A 235 7.52 -35.59 8.69
CA ILE A 235 8.73 -35.49 7.85
C ILE A 235 10.04 -35.54 8.66
N ASP A 236 10.03 -35.28 9.97
CA ASP A 236 11.28 -35.22 10.76
C ASP A 236 11.42 -36.40 11.73
N ASN A 237 12.14 -37.43 11.30
CA ASN A 237 12.83 -38.37 12.19
C ASN A 237 14.16 -38.77 11.57
N GLN A 238 15.15 -37.86 11.62
CA GLN A 238 16.57 -38.20 11.71
C GLN A 238 17.42 -36.99 12.17
N SER A 239 17.94 -37.10 13.40
CA SER A 239 19.19 -36.52 13.94
C SER A 239 19.39 -34.98 13.99
N VAL A 240 19.57 -34.42 15.19
CA VAL A 240 20.88 -34.10 15.85
C VAL A 240 20.65 -33.18 17.07
N SER A 241 21.42 -33.46 18.12
CA SER A 241 21.44 -32.96 19.48
C SER A 241 22.26 -31.68 19.73
N SER A 242 21.71 -30.79 20.58
CA SER A 242 22.30 -30.02 21.72
C SER A 242 23.60 -29.19 21.59
N ALA A 243 23.55 -27.92 22.05
CA ALA A 243 24.44 -27.25 23.05
C ALA A 243 24.30 -25.71 22.96
N SER A 244 23.70 -25.01 23.94
CA SER A 244 24.26 -24.43 25.18
C SER A 244 24.73 -22.96 25.06
N SER A 245 24.15 -22.14 25.94
CA SER A 245 24.23 -20.70 26.09
C SER A 245 25.47 -20.22 26.87
N SER A 246 25.89 -18.98 26.62
CA SER A 246 26.67 -18.18 27.58
C SER A 246 26.28 -16.71 27.50
N SER A 247 26.05 -16.13 28.68
CA SER A 247 25.62 -14.76 28.95
C SER A 247 26.80 -13.90 29.41
N SER A 248 26.80 -12.62 29.05
CA SER A 248 27.71 -11.62 29.63
C SER A 248 26.94 -10.34 29.96
N ASN A 249 27.09 -9.92 31.22
CA ASN A 249 26.55 -8.70 31.82
C ASN A 249 27.44 -7.50 31.48
N LEU A 250 26.83 -6.36 31.17
CA LEU A 250 27.47 -5.05 31.17
C LEU A 250 26.57 -4.04 31.89
N ASN A 251 27.04 -3.54 33.03
CA ASN A 251 26.44 -2.45 33.79
C ASN A 251 26.90 -1.11 33.20
N ASN A 252 25.96 -0.22 32.88
CA ASN A 252 26.20 1.20 32.66
C ASN A 252 25.13 2.01 33.40
N THR A 253 25.57 2.80 34.37
CA THR A 253 24.74 3.63 35.25
C THR A 253 24.44 4.95 34.54
N ALA A 254 23.19 5.15 34.13
CA ALA A 254 22.66 6.44 33.69
C ALA A 254 21.66 6.96 34.73
N VAL A 255 21.60 8.28 34.89
CA VAL A 255 20.74 9.00 35.83
C VAL A 255 19.27 8.65 35.56
N GLU A 256 18.71 7.78 36.39
CA GLU A 256 17.31 7.34 36.32
C GLU A 256 16.38 8.46 36.80
N THR A 257 15.71 9.12 35.86
CA THR A 257 14.43 9.73 36.16
C THR A 257 13.44 8.61 36.47
N ASN A 258 13.30 8.25 37.74
CA ASN A 258 12.33 7.25 38.23
C ASN A 258 10.90 7.70 37.94
N THR A 259 10.42 7.43 36.72
CA THR A 259 8.99 7.39 36.42
C THR A 259 8.42 6.14 37.10
N ILE A 260 7.89 6.33 38.30
CA ILE A 260 7.19 5.28 39.05
C ILE A 260 5.99 4.83 38.21
N SER A 261 6.02 3.59 37.71
CA SER A 261 4.88 2.98 37.04
C SER A 261 3.74 2.82 38.04
N ASN A 262 2.53 3.23 37.66
CA ASN A 262 1.33 3.08 38.51
C ASN A 262 0.75 1.66 38.47
N TYR A 263 1.40 0.73 37.76
CA TYR A 263 0.95 -0.65 37.64
C TYR A 263 1.59 -1.54 38.72
N PRO A 264 0.87 -2.57 39.20
CA PRO A 264 1.47 -3.55 40.11
C PRO A 264 2.66 -4.22 39.44
N ASP A 265 3.68 -4.55 40.22
CA ASP A 265 4.87 -5.19 39.68
C ASP A 265 4.54 -6.64 39.27
N VAL A 266 4.87 -6.99 38.03
CA VAL A 266 4.60 -8.31 37.44
C VAL A 266 5.92 -8.95 37.07
N SER A 267 6.11 -10.23 37.37
CA SER A 267 7.36 -10.91 37.03
C SER A 267 7.57 -10.93 35.51
N TYR A 268 8.83 -10.94 35.06
CA TYR A 268 9.14 -10.95 33.64
C TYR A 268 8.47 -12.12 32.90
N ALA A 269 8.49 -13.33 33.48
CA ALA A 269 7.85 -14.50 32.89
C ALA A 269 6.33 -14.32 32.72
N GLU A 270 5.66 -13.72 33.71
CA GLU A 270 4.23 -13.41 33.62
C GLU A 270 3.94 -12.35 32.55
N LYS A 271 4.77 -11.30 32.44
CA LYS A 271 4.64 -10.28 31.37
C LYS A 271 4.65 -10.92 29.99
N ILE A 272 5.61 -11.81 29.74
CA ILE A 272 5.73 -12.55 28.48
C ILE A 272 4.49 -13.41 28.22
N GLN A 273 4.03 -14.18 29.20
CA GLN A 273 2.85 -15.05 29.03
C GLN A 273 1.57 -14.26 28.76
N VAL A 274 1.37 -13.11 29.41
CA VAL A 274 0.23 -12.23 29.17
C VAL A 274 0.22 -11.75 27.72
N ILE A 275 1.37 -11.32 27.20
CA ILE A 275 1.49 -10.82 25.83
C ILE A 275 1.32 -11.96 24.81
N ILE A 276 1.93 -13.13 25.02
CA ILE A 276 1.70 -14.32 24.18
C ILE A 276 0.20 -14.66 24.11
N GLY A 277 -0.50 -14.62 25.26
CA GLY A 277 -1.94 -14.85 25.32
C GLY A 277 -2.73 -13.85 24.45
N LYS A 278 -2.38 -12.56 24.52
CA LYS A 278 -2.98 -11.51 23.67
C LYS A 278 -2.68 -11.71 22.19
N ILE A 279 -1.44 -12.04 21.86
CA ILE A 279 -0.98 -12.32 20.50
C ILE A 279 -1.80 -13.48 19.90
N ARG A 280 -1.87 -14.62 20.59
CA ARG A 280 -2.62 -15.82 20.16
C ARG A 280 -4.12 -15.54 20.00
N ALA A 281 -4.69 -14.68 20.83
CA ALA A 281 -6.08 -14.25 20.71
C ALA A 281 -6.34 -13.32 19.51
N SER A 282 -5.34 -12.51 19.14
CA SER A 282 -5.49 -11.45 18.12
C SER A 282 -5.50 -11.96 16.68
N SER A 283 -4.78 -13.04 16.37
CA SER A 283 -4.56 -13.48 14.99
C SER A 283 -4.35 -14.98 14.87
N LYS A 284 -5.19 -15.63 14.05
CA LYS A 284 -5.02 -17.04 13.69
C LYS A 284 -3.71 -17.34 12.96
N LYS A 285 -3.10 -16.34 12.29
CA LYS A 285 -1.81 -16.53 11.61
C LYS A 285 -0.67 -16.76 12.60
N VAL A 286 -0.79 -16.19 13.80
CA VAL A 286 0.24 -16.26 14.83
C VAL A 286 0.11 -17.52 15.69
N GLN A 287 -1.02 -18.24 15.57
CA GLN A 287 -1.21 -19.53 16.25
C GLN A 287 -0.25 -20.62 15.76
N ASN A 288 0.35 -20.43 14.58
CA ASN A 288 1.32 -21.35 13.99
C ASN A 288 2.78 -20.93 14.20
N MET A 289 3.05 -19.83 14.93
CA MET A 289 4.41 -19.44 15.26
C MET A 289 4.97 -20.37 16.35
N SER A 290 6.27 -20.64 16.31
CA SER A 290 6.92 -21.41 17.35
C SER A 290 6.83 -20.68 18.70
N ASP A 291 6.91 -21.42 19.80
CA ASP A 291 6.86 -20.81 21.13
C ASP A 291 8.05 -19.88 21.39
N ASP A 292 9.19 -20.12 20.74
CA ASP A 292 10.36 -19.26 20.87
C ASP A 292 10.19 -17.96 20.07
N ASP A 293 9.64 -18.02 18.85
CA ASP A 293 9.29 -16.80 18.10
C ASP A 293 8.23 -15.97 18.85
N LEU A 294 7.27 -16.64 19.50
CA LEU A 294 6.24 -15.98 20.31
C LEU A 294 6.84 -15.29 21.54
N LYS A 295 7.82 -15.92 22.20
CA LYS A 295 8.54 -15.32 23.33
C LYS A 295 9.36 -14.12 22.89
N GLU A 296 10.10 -14.23 21.78
CA GLU A 296 10.87 -13.10 21.24
C GLU A 296 9.95 -11.94 20.87
N TYR A 297 8.82 -12.23 20.21
CA TYR A 297 7.85 -11.20 19.85
C TYR A 297 7.19 -10.58 21.08
N ALA A 298 6.90 -11.37 22.11
CA ALA A 298 6.35 -10.88 23.36
C ALA A 298 7.34 -10.02 24.16
N ASP A 299 8.61 -10.40 24.18
CA ASP A 299 9.67 -9.60 24.81
C ASP A 299 9.82 -8.24 24.14
N ASN A 300 9.87 -8.22 22.81
CA ASN A 300 9.91 -7.00 22.01
C ASN A 300 8.70 -6.07 22.25
N LEU A 301 7.56 -6.60 22.70
CA LEU A 301 6.34 -5.83 22.97
C LEU A 301 6.13 -5.48 24.44
N GLY A 302 6.81 -6.19 25.35
CA GLY A 302 6.60 -6.13 26.80
C GLY A 302 7.65 -5.33 27.56
N THR A 303 8.75 -4.96 26.91
CA THR A 303 9.84 -4.19 27.51
C THR A 303 10.07 -2.88 26.76
N VAL A 304 10.56 -1.86 27.47
CA VAL A 304 10.91 -0.56 26.88
C VAL A 304 11.98 -0.73 25.81
N ASP A 305 13.04 -1.48 26.13
CA ASP A 305 14.14 -1.73 25.20
C ASP A 305 13.71 -2.57 23.99
N GLY A 306 12.85 -3.55 24.21
CA GLY A 306 12.22 -4.33 23.14
C GLY A 306 11.48 -3.44 22.14
N ILE A 307 10.60 -2.56 22.63
CA ILE A 307 9.83 -1.63 21.79
C ILE A 307 10.76 -0.69 21.00
N LYS A 308 11.76 -0.13 21.69
CA LYS A 308 12.75 0.77 21.08
C LYS A 308 13.55 0.07 19.99
N LYS A 309 14.12 -1.10 20.29
CA LYS A 309 15.02 -1.84 19.40
C LYS A 309 14.28 -2.41 18.19
N ALA A 310 13.14 -3.06 18.40
CA ALA A 310 12.41 -3.76 17.35
C ALA A 310 11.62 -2.80 16.45
N TYR A 311 11.12 -1.69 16.99
CA TYR A 311 10.23 -0.79 16.25
C TYR A 311 10.84 0.60 16.10
N LEU A 312 10.99 1.38 17.17
CA LEU A 312 11.13 2.83 17.05
C LEU A 312 12.52 3.30 16.55
N ASN A 313 13.61 2.74 17.08
CA ASN A 313 14.96 3.30 16.92
C ASN A 313 15.49 3.27 15.48
N LYS A 314 15.16 2.25 14.69
CA LYS A 314 15.74 2.05 13.35
C LYS A 314 15.48 3.27 12.44
N GLU A 315 14.24 3.77 12.45
CA GLU A 315 13.83 4.90 11.62
C GLU A 315 14.12 6.25 12.29
N PHE A 316 13.99 6.36 13.62
CA PHE A 316 14.34 7.61 14.29
C PHE A 316 15.83 7.94 14.19
N THR A 317 16.69 6.93 14.14
CA THR A 317 18.13 7.12 13.86
C THR A 317 18.33 7.70 12.46
N ALA A 318 17.58 7.22 11.45
CA ALA A 318 17.63 7.77 10.11
C ALA A 318 17.13 9.23 10.07
N ILE A 319 16.08 9.55 10.82
CA ILE A 319 15.56 10.91 10.96
C ILE A 319 16.59 11.84 11.62
N LYS A 320 17.20 11.43 12.73
CA LYS A 320 18.28 12.21 13.36
C LYS A 320 19.45 12.45 12.42
N LYS A 321 19.85 11.43 11.65
CA LYS A 321 20.90 11.57 10.62
C LYS A 321 20.49 12.56 9.54
N LEU A 322 19.25 12.51 9.07
CA LEU A 322 18.70 13.47 8.11
C LEU A 322 18.74 14.90 8.66
N PHE A 323 18.20 15.16 9.85
CA PHE A 323 18.25 16.49 10.48
C PHE A 323 19.68 16.96 10.73
N SER A 324 20.58 16.07 11.16
CA SER A 324 22.00 16.39 11.34
C SER A 324 22.68 16.75 10.03
N SER A 325 22.40 16.03 8.94
CA SER A 325 22.93 16.37 7.61
C SER A 325 22.42 17.72 7.12
N MET A 326 21.14 18.04 7.35
CA MET A 326 20.56 19.33 6.98
C MET A 326 21.22 20.49 7.75
N ARG A 327 21.54 20.29 9.04
CA ARG A 327 22.32 21.28 9.82
C ARG A 327 23.74 21.47 9.28
N ASN A 328 24.38 20.40 8.81
CA ASN A 328 25.74 20.48 8.27
C ASN A 328 25.78 21.20 6.91
N VAL A 329 24.77 21.03 6.06
CA VAL A 329 24.63 21.80 4.80
C VAL A 329 24.52 23.31 5.10
N LYS A 330 23.81 23.69 6.16
CA LYS A 330 23.74 25.10 6.61
C LYS A 330 25.12 25.68 6.95
N LYS A 331 25.99 24.89 7.60
CA LYS A 331 27.36 25.32 7.93
C LYS A 331 28.24 25.47 6.69
N MET A 332 28.13 24.54 5.73
CA MET A 332 28.91 24.63 4.49
C MET A 332 28.45 25.78 3.58
N GLY A 333 27.14 26.07 3.51
CA GLY A 333 26.63 27.24 2.77
C GLY A 333 27.11 28.57 3.35
N ALA A 334 27.15 28.70 4.69
CA ALA A 334 27.72 29.87 5.36
C ALA A 334 29.24 30.00 5.18
N LEU A 335 29.98 28.88 5.13
CA LEU A 335 31.42 28.87 4.87
C LEU A 335 31.76 29.15 3.40
N SER A 336 30.97 28.66 2.44
CA SER A 336 31.18 28.90 1.02
C SER A 336 30.92 30.36 0.64
N SER A 337 29.94 31.01 1.25
CA SER A 337 29.69 32.45 1.09
C SER A 337 30.80 33.29 1.72
N ALA A 338 31.30 32.91 2.91
CA ALA A 338 32.43 33.58 3.53
C ALA A 338 33.74 33.41 2.72
N LEU A 339 34.05 32.22 2.20
CA LEU A 339 35.27 31.97 1.44
C LEU A 339 35.26 32.67 0.07
N SER A 340 34.09 32.80 -0.57
CA SER A 340 33.95 33.55 -1.82
C SER A 340 34.21 35.05 -1.65
N SER A 341 34.03 35.60 -0.44
CA SER A 341 34.33 37.01 -0.15
C SER A 341 35.82 37.31 0.08
N THR A 342 36.66 36.28 0.24
CA THR A 342 38.11 36.41 0.52
C THR A 342 39.02 35.99 -0.64
N ALA A 343 38.48 35.51 -1.75
CA ALA A 343 39.26 34.96 -2.87
C ALA A 343 39.47 35.93 -4.07
N SER A 344 39.05 37.20 -3.99
CA SER A 344 39.05 38.11 -5.15
C SER A 344 40.26 39.04 -5.27
N ASP A 345 41.37 38.80 -4.56
CA ASP A 345 42.50 39.75 -4.55
C ASP A 345 43.62 39.48 -5.58
N TYR A 346 43.47 38.50 -6.48
CA TYR A 346 44.43 38.28 -7.56
C TYR A 346 43.76 37.81 -8.85
N THR A 347 43.28 38.74 -9.67
CA THR A 347 43.60 38.84 -11.11
C THR A 347 42.88 40.04 -11.73
N LYS A 348 43.69 41.00 -12.22
CA LYS A 348 43.25 42.13 -13.04
C LYS A 348 42.56 41.61 -14.32
N SER A 349 41.24 41.69 -14.37
CA SER A 349 40.48 41.71 -15.62
C SER A 349 39.27 42.62 -15.43
N GLU A 350 39.25 43.72 -16.17
CA GLU A 350 38.16 44.69 -16.20
C GLU A 350 36.91 44.04 -16.79
N CYS A 351 36.01 43.55 -15.93
CA CYS A 351 34.64 43.24 -16.31
C CYS A 351 33.69 43.83 -15.26
N ASN A 352 32.70 44.57 -15.76
CA ASN A 352 31.74 45.41 -15.03
C ASN A 352 31.30 44.87 -13.66
N LEU A 353 31.75 45.57 -12.60
CA LEU A 353 31.61 45.23 -11.19
C LEU A 353 30.49 46.03 -10.49
N GLU A 354 29.35 46.27 -11.16
CA GLU A 354 28.26 47.09 -10.58
C GLU A 354 27.00 46.29 -10.14
N ARG A 355 26.98 44.95 -10.23
CA ARG A 355 25.80 44.13 -9.86
C ARG A 355 25.93 43.18 -8.66
N LEU A 356 27.07 43.11 -8.01
CA LEU A 356 27.33 42.19 -6.88
C LEU A 356 26.50 42.40 -5.57
N PRO A 357 25.96 43.59 -5.23
CA PRO A 357 25.23 43.75 -3.97
C PRO A 357 23.89 42.99 -3.90
N GLU A 358 23.21 42.84 -5.04
CA GLU A 358 21.84 42.33 -5.09
C GLU A 358 21.78 40.80 -4.91
N ASP A 359 22.75 40.08 -5.47
CA ASP A 359 22.85 38.61 -5.37
C ASP A 359 23.17 38.14 -3.94
N ILE A 360 23.97 38.93 -3.19
CA ILE A 360 24.30 38.64 -1.79
C ILE A 360 23.05 38.80 -0.90
N GLU A 361 22.26 39.86 -1.13
CA GLU A 361 21.03 40.09 -0.37
C GLU A 361 19.97 39.01 -0.68
N ILE A 362 19.88 38.55 -1.93
CA ILE A 362 19.02 37.43 -2.32
C ILE A 362 19.46 36.14 -1.63
N ALA A 363 20.76 35.80 -1.66
CA ALA A 363 21.30 34.61 -1.02
C ALA A 363 21.12 34.62 0.51
N GLU A 364 21.29 35.78 1.17
CA GLU A 364 21.02 35.93 2.60
C GLU A 364 19.53 35.77 2.93
N ARG A 365 18.65 36.33 2.10
CA ARG A 365 17.20 36.21 2.26
C ARG A 365 16.75 34.76 2.07
N GLU A 366 17.30 34.07 1.07
CA GLU A 366 17.06 32.64 0.84
C GLU A 366 17.60 31.76 1.97
N SER A 367 18.81 32.05 2.47
CA SER A 367 19.40 31.36 3.62
C SER A 367 18.56 31.55 4.90
N LYS A 368 18.07 32.77 5.15
CA LYS A 368 17.12 33.06 6.24
C LYS A 368 15.81 32.29 6.04
N LEU A 369 15.23 32.27 4.85
CA LEU A 369 14.01 31.52 4.52
C LEU A 369 14.19 30.00 4.66
N LEU A 370 15.32 29.45 4.23
CA LEU A 370 15.67 28.04 4.40
C LEU A 370 15.85 27.69 5.88
N SER A 371 16.44 28.59 6.66
CA SER A 371 16.62 28.40 8.09
C SER A 371 15.28 28.42 8.86
N THR A 372 14.28 29.13 8.37
CA THR A 372 12.91 29.09 8.91
C THR A 372 12.10 27.87 8.43
N ARG A 373 12.46 27.29 7.28
CA ARG A 373 11.71 26.14 6.70
C ARG A 373 11.97 24.80 7.39
N PHE A 374 13.13 24.61 8.00
CA PHE A 374 13.45 23.38 8.73
C PHE A 374 13.49 23.65 10.23
N LYS A 375 12.30 23.69 10.84
CA LYS A 375 12.23 23.64 12.30
C LYS A 375 12.90 22.35 12.77
N ASP A 376 13.74 22.44 13.81
CA ASP A 376 14.35 21.29 14.49
C ASP A 376 13.32 20.53 15.34
N THR A 377 12.11 20.35 14.82
CA THR A 377 10.95 19.78 15.53
C THR A 377 10.28 18.70 14.69
N ILE A 378 9.59 17.79 15.36
CA ILE A 378 8.78 16.70 14.80
C ILE A 378 7.35 16.95 15.22
N LYS A 379 6.39 16.88 14.28
CA LYS A 379 4.98 17.14 14.59
C LYS A 379 4.30 15.89 15.09
N VAL A 380 3.73 15.96 16.29
CA VAL A 380 2.84 14.93 16.84
C VAL A 380 1.44 15.15 16.27
N LYS A 381 0.83 14.08 15.74
CA LYS A 381 -0.48 14.18 15.08
C LYS A 381 -1.49 13.23 15.69
N LEU A 382 -2.70 13.70 15.99
CA LEU A 382 -3.84 12.88 16.36
C LEU A 382 -4.52 12.34 15.10
N VAL A 383 -4.63 11.01 14.99
CA VAL A 383 -5.34 10.34 13.91
C VAL A 383 -6.64 9.78 14.44
N ILE A 384 -7.74 10.05 13.73
CA ILE A 384 -9.04 9.45 14.00
C ILE A 384 -9.51 8.68 12.78
N ALA A 385 -9.81 7.39 12.97
CA ALA A 385 -10.22 6.47 11.93
C ALA A 385 -11.59 5.83 12.20
N GLU A 386 -12.34 5.59 11.13
CA GLU A 386 -13.66 4.96 11.21
C GLU A 386 -13.54 3.42 11.29
N ILE A 387 -14.00 2.81 12.38
CA ILE A 387 -13.95 1.35 12.58
C ILE A 387 -15.02 0.62 11.72
N ALA A 388 -16.11 1.31 11.38
CA ALA A 388 -17.24 0.72 10.68
C ALA A 388 -16.88 0.35 9.23
N LYS A 389 -16.85 -0.96 8.95
CA LYS A 389 -16.57 -1.47 7.60
C LYS A 389 -17.76 -1.29 6.66
N ASN A 390 -18.98 -1.41 7.17
CA ASN A 390 -20.19 -1.49 6.36
C ASN A 390 -21.16 -0.31 6.60
N LYS A 391 -21.88 0.11 5.56
CA LYS A 391 -22.88 1.19 5.62
C LYS A 391 -23.95 0.95 6.69
N LYS A 392 -24.41 -0.30 6.88
CA LYS A 392 -25.41 -0.65 7.89
C LYS A 392 -24.93 -0.37 9.31
N GLU A 393 -23.70 -0.79 9.63
CA GLU A 393 -23.07 -0.47 10.93
C GLU A 393 -22.97 1.04 11.12
N ARG A 394 -22.58 1.79 10.08
CA ARG A 394 -22.52 3.25 10.13
C ARG A 394 -23.89 3.86 10.42
N THR A 395 -24.95 3.41 9.75
CA THR A 395 -26.31 3.92 9.96
C THR A 395 -26.83 3.58 11.35
N MET A 396 -26.69 2.34 11.80
CA MET A 396 -27.10 1.92 13.15
C MET A 396 -26.39 2.76 14.22
N ARG A 397 -25.09 3.01 14.04
CA ARG A 397 -24.30 3.87 14.94
C ARG A 397 -24.81 5.30 14.99
N ARG A 398 -25.21 5.87 13.85
CA ARG A 398 -25.79 7.23 13.78
C ARG A 398 -27.08 7.34 14.57
N LEU A 399 -27.89 6.28 14.57
CA LEU A 399 -29.15 6.23 15.30
C LEU A 399 -28.94 6.06 16.81
N LEU A 400 -27.93 5.28 17.22
CA LEU A 400 -27.68 4.98 18.64
C LEU A 400 -26.81 6.03 19.37
N SER A 401 -26.01 6.82 18.65
CA SER A 401 -25.07 7.77 19.27
C SER A 401 -25.72 8.81 20.19
N PRO A 402 -26.87 9.45 19.85
CA PRO A 402 -27.52 10.42 20.73
C PRO A 402 -28.04 9.82 22.04
N ILE A 403 -28.42 8.54 22.02
CA ILE A 403 -28.91 7.84 23.21
C ILE A 403 -27.72 7.49 24.11
N MET A 404 -26.62 7.00 23.53
CA MET A 404 -25.43 6.61 24.28
C MET A 404 -24.71 7.79 24.94
N SER A 405 -24.71 8.98 24.32
CA SER A 405 -24.05 10.17 24.90
C SER A 405 -24.80 10.78 26.09
N SER A 406 -26.10 10.51 26.24
CA SER A 406 -26.89 10.94 27.40
C SER A 406 -26.58 10.14 28.67
N ILE A 407 -25.98 8.97 28.53
CA ILE A 407 -25.49 8.14 29.63
C ILE A 407 -24.03 8.53 29.80
N SER A 408 -23.71 9.25 30.87
CA SER A 408 -22.39 9.84 31.21
C SER A 408 -21.21 8.85 31.33
N ALA A 409 -21.39 7.60 30.91
CA ALA A 409 -20.38 6.54 30.84
C ALA A 409 -19.87 6.26 29.40
N SER A 410 -20.24 7.07 28.38
CA SER A 410 -19.78 6.84 27.02
C SER A 410 -18.35 7.40 26.78
N PRO A 411 -17.43 6.62 26.18
CA PRO A 411 -16.07 7.07 25.87
C PRO A 411 -16.06 8.30 24.94
N GLN A 412 -15.08 9.20 25.12
CA GLN A 412 -15.08 10.55 24.55
C GLN A 412 -15.23 10.59 23.01
N PHE A 413 -14.60 9.68 22.27
CA PHE A 413 -14.73 9.53 20.80
C PHE A 413 -15.54 8.29 20.38
N GLY A 414 -16.28 7.65 21.29
CA GLY A 414 -17.25 6.61 20.95
C GLY A 414 -16.68 5.46 20.09
N LEU A 415 -17.22 5.35 18.87
CA LEU A 415 -17.05 4.27 17.88
C LEU A 415 -15.87 4.48 16.91
N PHE A 416 -15.06 5.51 17.16
CA PHE A 416 -13.87 5.81 16.38
C PHE A 416 -12.63 5.19 17.00
N HIS A 417 -11.70 4.83 16.12
CA HIS A 417 -10.37 4.45 16.53
C HIS A 417 -9.48 5.69 16.53
N SER A 418 -8.76 5.88 17.62
CA SER A 418 -7.78 6.96 17.77
C SER A 418 -6.36 6.37 17.81
N GLY A 419 -5.42 7.10 17.25
CA GLY A 419 -3.99 6.82 17.34
C GLY A 419 -3.18 8.10 17.25
N VAL A 420 -1.88 8.02 17.53
CA VAL A 420 -0.95 9.15 17.42
C VAL A 420 0.09 8.83 16.36
N ILE A 421 0.43 9.81 15.53
CA ILE A 421 1.61 9.78 14.67
C ILE A 421 2.73 10.56 15.34
N ILE A 422 3.89 9.93 15.51
CA ILE A 422 5.13 10.58 15.96
C ILE A 422 6.22 10.21 14.97
N GLY A 423 6.65 11.18 14.15
CA GLY A 423 7.50 10.90 13.01
C GLY A 423 6.88 9.81 12.11
N PRO A 424 7.60 8.74 11.75
CA PRO A 424 7.14 7.75 10.79
C PRO A 424 6.16 6.72 11.37
N TRP A 425 5.93 6.78 12.68
CA TRP A 425 5.21 5.75 13.43
C TRP A 425 3.78 6.18 13.74
N LEU A 426 2.83 5.36 13.28
CA LEU A 426 1.46 5.34 13.78
C LEU A 426 1.40 4.39 14.98
N ILE A 427 1.06 4.96 16.13
CA ILE A 427 0.97 4.31 17.43
C ILE A 427 -0.51 4.24 17.79
N GLU A 428 -1.07 3.03 17.73
CA GLU A 428 -2.49 2.80 18.01
C GLU A 428 -2.66 1.51 18.80
N TRP A 429 -3.55 1.53 19.79
CA TRP A 429 -3.88 0.36 20.62
C TRP A 429 -5.30 -0.11 20.30
N ASN A 430 -5.46 -1.35 19.83
CA ASN A 430 -6.71 -1.81 19.24
C ASN A 430 -7.33 -2.99 20.01
N SER A 431 -8.36 -3.62 19.43
CA SER A 431 -9.12 -4.71 20.06
C SER A 431 -8.28 -5.97 20.39
N SER A 432 -7.05 -6.09 19.88
CA SER A 432 -6.10 -7.12 20.29
C SER A 432 -5.55 -6.91 21.71
N SER A 433 -5.82 -5.76 22.33
CA SER A 433 -5.17 -5.30 23.57
C SER A 433 -3.65 -5.14 23.42
N LEU A 434 -3.17 -4.91 22.20
CA LEU A 434 -1.77 -4.66 21.87
C LEU A 434 -1.63 -3.38 21.06
N CYS A 435 -0.55 -2.65 21.33
CA CYS A 435 -0.02 -1.58 20.51
C CYS A 435 1.27 -2.09 19.87
N ILE A 436 1.27 -2.13 18.54
CA ILE A 436 2.42 -2.52 17.72
C ILE A 436 2.70 -1.33 16.82
N PRO A 437 3.76 -0.53 17.09
CA PRO A 437 4.08 0.62 16.26
C PRO A 437 4.27 0.20 14.80
N ARG A 438 3.64 0.94 13.88
CA ARG A 438 3.71 0.64 12.45
C ARG A 438 3.97 1.90 11.64
N ARG A 439 4.43 1.74 10.40
CA ARG A 439 4.54 2.88 9.47
C ARG A 439 3.19 3.56 9.25
N CYS A 440 3.23 4.87 9.07
CA CYS A 440 2.06 5.73 8.97
C CYS A 440 1.23 5.50 7.69
N TYR A 441 0.26 4.58 7.75
CA TYR A 441 -0.73 4.36 6.71
C TYR A 441 -2.10 3.99 7.34
N SER A 442 -3.20 4.43 6.72
CA SER A 442 -4.55 4.10 7.22
C SER A 442 -5.61 4.14 6.12
N ASN A 443 -6.32 3.03 5.92
CA ASN A 443 -7.45 2.93 4.99
C ASN A 443 -8.69 3.72 5.43
N ALA A 444 -8.79 4.00 6.72
CA ALA A 444 -10.01 4.50 7.33
C ALA A 444 -9.79 5.81 8.07
N ALA A 445 -8.62 6.44 7.94
CA ALA A 445 -8.34 7.74 8.53
C ALA A 445 -9.39 8.74 8.04
N THR A 446 -10.11 9.35 8.96
CA THR A 446 -11.08 10.42 8.69
C THR A 446 -10.49 11.79 8.97
N LEU A 447 -9.48 11.85 9.82
CA LEU A 447 -8.90 13.07 10.34
C LEU A 447 -7.45 12.80 10.78
N ALA A 448 -6.53 13.69 10.47
CA ALA A 448 -5.15 13.68 10.96
C ALA A 448 -4.67 15.11 11.29
N ILE A 449 -4.60 15.44 12.58
CA ILE A 449 -4.46 16.82 13.09
C ILE A 449 -3.13 16.98 13.78
N ASP A 450 -2.42 18.08 13.57
CA ASP A 450 -1.24 18.41 14.38
C ASP A 450 -1.69 18.83 15.79
N ILE A 451 -1.13 18.20 16.82
CA ILE A 451 -1.46 18.49 18.22
C ILE A 451 -0.30 19.10 19.00
N GLU A 452 0.94 18.85 18.59
CA GLU A 452 2.14 19.45 19.22
C GLU A 452 3.35 19.37 18.28
N GLU A 453 4.36 20.22 18.49
CA GLU A 453 5.69 20.13 17.91
C GLU A 453 6.73 19.72 18.99
N ILE A 454 7.41 18.58 18.82
CA ILE A 454 8.45 18.11 19.74
C ILE A 454 9.83 18.44 19.17
N SER A 455 10.69 19.05 19.98
CA SER A 455 12.09 19.30 19.61
C SER A 455 12.83 18.00 19.31
N THR A 456 13.57 17.95 18.20
CA THR A 456 14.44 16.81 17.84
C THR A 456 15.51 16.52 18.90
N LYS A 457 15.84 17.50 19.77
CA LYS A 457 16.75 17.32 20.91
C LYS A 457 16.11 16.49 22.04
N GLU A 458 14.79 16.53 22.16
CA GLU A 458 14.02 15.81 23.19
C GLU A 458 13.50 14.46 22.68
N LEU A 459 13.85 14.10 21.44
CA LEU A 459 13.30 12.94 20.76
C LEU A 459 13.60 11.61 21.48
N ASP A 460 14.79 11.45 22.07
CA ASP A 460 15.11 10.24 22.84
C ASP A 460 14.22 10.10 24.08
N SER A 461 14.11 11.18 24.87
CA SER A 461 13.21 11.21 26.02
C SER A 461 11.75 11.00 25.63
N CYS A 462 11.32 11.53 24.48
CA CYS A 462 10.00 11.26 23.91
C CYS A 462 9.81 9.77 23.59
N ILE A 463 10.78 9.15 22.92
CA ILE A 463 10.75 7.72 22.57
C ILE A 463 10.72 6.86 23.82
N ASP A 464 11.49 7.19 24.85
CA ASP A 464 11.51 6.47 26.12
C ASP A 464 10.15 6.50 26.81
N ARG A 465 9.57 7.70 26.95
CA ARG A 465 8.23 7.88 27.56
C ARG A 465 7.14 7.15 26.78
N VAL A 466 7.17 7.23 25.44
CA VAL A 466 6.19 6.53 24.58
C VAL A 466 6.36 5.01 24.68
N SER A 467 7.59 4.51 24.68
CA SER A 467 7.89 3.09 24.80
C SER A 467 7.45 2.52 26.15
N GLN A 468 7.64 3.29 27.22
CA GLN A 468 7.13 2.95 28.55
C GLN A 468 5.62 2.80 28.56
N VAL A 469 4.88 3.78 28.03
CA VAL A 469 3.41 3.70 27.94
C VAL A 469 2.96 2.49 27.11
N ILE A 470 3.63 2.22 25.97
CA ILE A 470 3.30 1.06 25.13
C ILE A 470 3.51 -0.26 25.88
N ALA A 471 4.68 -0.44 26.50
CA ALA A 471 5.02 -1.66 27.24
C ALA A 471 4.04 -1.88 28.40
N ASP A 472 3.76 -0.83 29.19
CA ASP A 472 2.81 -0.90 30.30
C ASP A 472 1.39 -1.25 29.81
N TRP A 473 0.93 -0.67 28.71
CA TRP A 473 -0.37 -1.00 28.14
C TRP A 473 -0.44 -2.41 27.56
N ASN A 474 0.62 -2.87 26.91
CA ASN A 474 0.71 -4.22 26.37
C ASN A 474 0.73 -5.29 27.47
N VAL A 475 1.25 -4.99 28.65
CA VAL A 475 1.24 -5.91 29.80
C VAL A 475 -0.09 -5.81 30.55
N HIS A 476 -0.43 -4.64 31.09
CA HIS A 476 -1.41 -4.53 32.17
C HIS A 476 -2.86 -4.31 31.72
N ASN A 477 -3.08 -3.81 30.50
CA ASN A 477 -4.40 -3.38 30.06
C ASN A 477 -5.07 -4.40 29.13
N ARG A 478 -6.40 -4.58 29.25
CA ARG A 478 -7.21 -5.36 28.32
C ARG A 478 -8.25 -4.48 27.66
N TYR A 479 -8.41 -4.63 26.35
CA TYR A 479 -9.28 -3.78 25.57
C TYR A 479 -10.73 -3.95 26.03
N SER A 480 -11.33 -2.82 26.40
CA SER A 480 -12.72 -2.64 26.77
C SER A 480 -13.22 -1.36 26.15
N GLN A 481 -14.25 -1.45 25.30
CA GLN A 481 -14.78 -0.29 24.58
C GLN A 481 -15.15 0.86 25.52
N GLN A 482 -15.59 0.59 26.74
CA GLN A 482 -16.04 1.59 27.71
C GLN A 482 -14.91 2.07 28.65
N LYS A 483 -14.12 1.13 29.21
CA LYS A 483 -13.22 1.44 30.34
C LYS A 483 -11.75 1.59 29.97
N CYS A 484 -11.32 0.98 28.87
CA CYS A 484 -9.91 0.88 28.50
C CYS A 484 -9.83 0.65 27.00
N ASN A 485 -9.76 1.72 26.22
CA ASN A 485 -9.82 1.66 24.76
C ASN A 485 -8.68 2.52 24.15
N CYS A 486 -8.69 2.67 22.83
CA CYS A 486 -7.68 3.42 22.11
C CYS A 486 -7.59 4.91 22.49
N GLN A 487 -8.65 5.51 23.02
CA GLN A 487 -8.66 6.94 23.38
C GLN A 487 -7.93 7.15 24.70
N HIS A 488 -8.26 6.35 25.71
CA HIS A 488 -7.54 6.33 26.98
C HIS A 488 -6.04 6.08 26.77
N PHE A 489 -5.67 5.19 25.84
CA PHE A 489 -4.29 4.96 25.47
C PHE A 489 -3.64 6.22 24.84
N VAL A 490 -4.34 6.88 23.91
CA VAL A 490 -3.86 8.13 23.32
C VAL A 490 -3.74 9.25 24.36
N ASP A 491 -4.67 9.34 25.30
CA ASP A 491 -4.63 10.29 26.41
C ASP A 491 -3.39 10.08 27.29
N ASP A 492 -3.06 8.81 27.60
CA ASP A 492 -1.85 8.46 28.35
C ASP A 492 -0.56 8.78 27.59
N ILE A 493 -0.52 8.56 26.27
CA ILE A 493 0.60 8.98 25.42
C ILE A 493 0.74 10.51 25.46
N CYS A 494 -0.35 11.26 25.24
CA CYS A 494 -0.34 12.72 25.29
C CYS A 494 0.10 13.23 26.67
N LYS A 495 -0.41 12.62 27.75
CA LYS A 495 -0.03 12.95 29.13
C LYS A 495 1.44 12.70 29.39
N ALA A 496 1.97 11.55 28.96
CA ALA A 496 3.39 11.23 29.10
C ALA A 496 4.27 12.24 28.35
N LEU A 497 3.80 12.74 27.20
CA LEU A 497 4.50 13.75 26.41
C LEU A 497 4.29 15.20 26.90
N GLY A 498 3.35 15.44 27.83
CA GLY A 498 2.99 16.78 28.29
C GLY A 498 2.09 17.56 27.33
N ILE A 499 1.45 16.88 26.39
CA ILE A 499 0.62 17.47 25.33
C ILE A 499 -0.80 17.70 25.84
N LYS A 500 -1.32 18.92 25.68
CA LYS A 500 -2.71 19.27 26.01
C LYS A 500 -3.55 19.34 24.74
N MET A 501 -4.55 18.48 24.63
CA MET A 501 -5.46 18.46 23.47
C MET A 501 -6.56 19.52 23.59
N ASN A 502 -6.24 20.75 23.20
CA ASN A 502 -7.18 21.86 23.13
C ASN A 502 -7.50 22.18 21.67
N PHE A 503 -8.75 21.99 21.26
CA PHE A 503 -9.21 22.29 19.91
C PHE A 503 -10.26 23.39 19.93
N THR A 504 -10.04 24.44 19.15
CA THR A 504 -10.89 25.62 19.04
C THR A 504 -11.47 25.77 17.63
N GLY A 505 -12.33 26.77 17.42
CA GLY A 505 -12.87 27.10 16.10
C GLY A 505 -13.58 25.95 15.38
N SER A 506 -13.40 25.90 14.05
CA SER A 506 -14.04 24.88 13.20
C SER A 506 -13.52 23.47 13.47
N MET A 507 -12.24 23.32 13.81
CA MET A 507 -11.65 22.06 14.26
C MET A 507 -12.31 21.53 15.54
N GLY A 508 -12.41 22.37 16.57
CA GLY A 508 -13.06 22.05 17.84
C GLY A 508 -14.53 21.67 17.66
N HIS A 509 -15.25 22.40 16.79
CA HIS A 509 -16.63 22.04 16.42
C HIS A 509 -16.71 20.69 15.70
N TYR A 510 -15.79 20.40 14.78
CA TYR A 510 -15.72 19.13 14.07
C TYR A 510 -15.50 17.97 15.05
N ILE A 511 -14.51 18.09 15.93
CA ILE A 511 -14.17 17.08 16.94
C ILE A 511 -15.32 16.90 17.94
N THR A 512 -15.91 17.99 18.43
CA THR A 512 -17.07 17.92 19.33
C THR A 512 -18.24 17.18 18.69
N LYS A 513 -18.49 17.42 17.40
CA LYS A 513 -19.52 16.69 16.66
C LYS A 513 -19.17 15.22 16.47
N LEU A 514 -17.91 14.91 16.21
CA LEU A 514 -17.41 13.54 16.09
C LEU A 514 -17.64 12.77 17.39
N ARG A 515 -17.30 13.40 18.53
CA ARG A 515 -17.51 12.91 19.90
C ARG A 515 -18.99 12.69 20.21
N ASN A 516 -19.82 13.73 20.03
CA ASN A 516 -21.21 13.73 20.50
C ASN A 516 -22.17 12.97 19.56
N LYS A 517 -21.89 12.93 18.25
CA LYS A 517 -22.81 12.37 17.24
C LYS A 517 -22.33 11.09 16.59
N GLY A 518 -21.07 10.68 16.80
CA GLY A 518 -20.52 9.50 16.12
C GLY A 518 -20.44 9.65 14.58
N LEU A 519 -20.40 10.88 14.07
CA LEU A 519 -20.47 11.20 12.63
C LEU A 519 -19.13 11.67 12.07
N CYS A 520 -18.59 10.99 11.06
CA CYS A 520 -17.27 11.26 10.48
C CYS A 520 -17.25 11.64 8.99
N ASN A 521 -18.31 12.28 8.49
CA ASN A 521 -18.24 12.81 7.14
C ASN A 521 -17.17 13.91 7.13
N ILE A 522 -16.29 13.90 6.12
CA ILE A 522 -15.31 14.97 5.88
C ILE A 522 -16.11 16.18 5.39
N LYS A 523 -16.56 17.00 6.34
CA LYS A 523 -17.52 18.09 6.12
C LYS A 523 -17.02 19.36 6.77
N TRP A 524 -16.96 20.43 5.98
CA TRP A 524 -16.58 21.76 6.44
C TRP A 524 -17.81 22.68 6.45
N LYS A 525 -17.94 23.51 7.50
CA LYS A 525 -18.95 24.57 7.56
C LYS A 525 -18.24 25.86 7.17
N VAL A 526 -18.57 26.38 5.99
CA VAL A 526 -17.91 27.54 5.41
C VAL A 526 -18.33 28.81 6.17
N PRO A 527 -17.38 29.62 6.66
CA PRO A 527 -17.67 30.96 7.18
C PRO A 527 -18.35 31.85 6.12
N VAL A 528 -19.27 32.72 6.53
CA VAL A 528 -20.12 33.52 5.62
C VAL A 528 -19.30 34.48 4.78
N ASP A 529 -18.28 35.10 5.36
CA ASP A 529 -17.33 35.98 4.70
C ASP A 529 -16.51 35.27 3.61
N ILE A 530 -16.08 34.02 3.85
CA ILE A 530 -15.44 33.19 2.82
C ILE A 530 -16.44 32.82 1.72
N MET A 531 -17.71 32.52 2.08
CA MET A 531 -18.75 32.23 1.09
C MET A 531 -18.95 33.40 0.12
N GLU A 532 -19.04 34.62 0.64
CA GLU A 532 -19.23 35.84 -0.16
C GLU A 532 -18.02 36.14 -1.03
N GLN A 533 -16.79 36.09 -0.47
CA GLN A 533 -15.56 36.41 -1.20
C GLN A 533 -15.22 35.40 -2.30
N VAL A 534 -15.44 34.10 -2.05
CA VAL A 534 -15.10 33.02 -2.99
C VAL A 534 -16.29 32.68 -3.91
N GLY A 535 -17.50 33.14 -3.61
CA GLY A 535 -18.72 32.82 -4.36
C GLY A 535 -19.23 31.41 -4.09
N ILE A 536 -19.00 30.87 -2.89
CA ILE A 536 -19.48 29.55 -2.48
C ILE A 536 -20.95 29.64 -2.08
N LYS A 537 -21.83 28.94 -2.80
CA LYS A 537 -23.28 28.96 -2.55
C LYS A 537 -23.71 28.13 -1.33
N GLU A 538 -22.93 27.11 -0.96
CA GLU A 538 -23.29 26.15 0.08
C GLU A 538 -22.57 26.45 1.40
N GLN A 539 -23.33 26.57 2.50
CA GLN A 539 -22.75 26.76 3.84
C GLN A 539 -22.00 25.52 4.37
N LYS A 540 -22.20 24.35 3.76
CA LYS A 540 -21.69 23.07 4.28
C LYS A 540 -21.24 22.13 3.17
N ILE A 541 -19.94 22.12 2.88
CA ILE A 541 -19.35 21.29 1.83
C ILE A 541 -18.95 19.92 2.40
N THR A 542 -19.24 18.84 1.67
CA THR A 542 -18.78 17.48 1.99
C THR A 542 -17.81 17.00 0.93
N PHE A 543 -16.64 16.54 1.35
CA PHE A 543 -15.60 16.06 0.45
C PHE A 543 -15.66 14.54 0.34
N TYR A 544 -15.89 14.05 -0.88
CA TYR A 544 -15.88 12.64 -1.22
C TYR A 544 -14.54 12.21 -1.83
N THR A 545 -13.86 13.14 -2.50
CA THR A 545 -12.56 12.92 -3.13
C THR A 545 -11.54 13.96 -2.66
N HIS A 546 -10.27 13.59 -2.77
CA HIS A 546 -9.15 14.49 -2.51
C HIS A 546 -9.16 15.66 -3.50
N LYS A 547 -9.40 15.40 -4.79
CA LYS A 547 -9.54 16.46 -5.81
C LYS A 547 -10.57 17.54 -5.47
N GLN A 548 -11.71 17.18 -4.87
CA GLN A 548 -12.72 18.17 -4.46
C GLN A 548 -12.20 19.13 -3.40
N LEU A 549 -11.38 18.63 -2.47
CA LEU A 549 -10.74 19.44 -1.44
C LEU A 549 -9.70 20.36 -2.07
N ASP A 550 -8.83 19.83 -2.94
CA ASP A 550 -7.79 20.62 -3.61
C ASP A 550 -8.36 21.73 -4.48
N MET A 551 -9.37 21.42 -5.32
CA MET A 551 -10.02 22.42 -6.18
C MET A 551 -10.63 23.56 -5.38
N LEU A 552 -11.27 23.25 -4.25
CA LEU A 552 -11.82 24.25 -3.35
C LEU A 552 -10.69 25.10 -2.76
N MET A 553 -9.62 24.48 -2.29
CA MET A 553 -8.50 25.19 -1.68
C MET A 553 -7.78 26.10 -2.69
N CYS A 554 -7.59 25.67 -3.94
CA CYS A 554 -7.09 26.55 -5.00
C CYS A 554 -8.01 27.75 -5.22
N SER A 555 -9.33 27.54 -5.23
CA SER A 555 -10.31 28.62 -5.37
C SER A 555 -10.24 29.61 -4.21
N ILE A 556 -10.08 29.11 -2.98
CA ILE A 556 -9.91 29.94 -1.78
C ILE A 556 -8.61 30.75 -1.88
N LEU A 557 -7.46 30.11 -2.13
CA LEU A 557 -6.16 30.78 -2.17
C LEU A 557 -6.05 31.80 -3.31
N SER A 558 -6.73 31.60 -4.44
CA SER A 558 -6.77 32.58 -5.53
C SER A 558 -7.55 33.85 -5.19
N LYS A 559 -8.47 33.80 -4.22
CA LYS A 559 -9.31 34.93 -3.78
C LYS A 559 -8.90 35.50 -2.43
N ILE A 560 -8.34 34.67 -1.56
CA ILE A 560 -7.92 34.96 -0.19
C ILE A 560 -6.52 34.35 0.00
N PRO A 561 -5.46 35.01 -0.49
CA PRO A 561 -4.10 34.46 -0.43
C PRO A 561 -3.58 34.27 1.01
N ASP A 562 -4.06 35.08 1.96
CA ASP A 562 -3.74 35.05 3.40
C ASP A 562 -4.67 34.11 4.19
N PHE A 563 -5.37 33.18 3.53
CA PHE A 563 -6.29 32.26 4.20
C PHE A 563 -5.63 31.42 5.32
N PRO A 564 -4.40 30.90 5.17
CA PRO A 564 -3.72 30.17 6.25
C PRO A 564 -3.52 30.98 7.53
N GLU A 565 -3.29 32.28 7.41
CA GLU A 565 -3.05 33.21 8.51
C GLU A 565 -4.38 33.73 9.10
N ARG A 566 -5.28 34.19 8.21
CA ARG A 566 -6.54 34.83 8.61
C ARG A 566 -7.58 33.85 9.13
N TYR A 567 -7.60 32.61 8.60
CA TYR A 567 -8.56 31.56 8.98
C TYR A 567 -7.84 30.29 9.44
N GLN A 568 -6.88 30.46 10.36
CA GLN A 568 -5.98 29.40 10.81
C GLN A 568 -6.69 28.09 11.22
N GLU A 569 -7.80 28.18 11.95
CA GLU A 569 -8.58 27.01 12.40
C GLU A 569 -9.24 26.24 11.25
N ASP A 570 -9.81 26.97 10.28
CA ASP A 570 -10.41 26.40 9.09
C ASP A 570 -9.35 25.80 8.16
N HIS A 571 -8.24 26.50 7.97
CA HIS A 571 -7.10 25.99 7.22
C HIS A 571 -6.55 24.72 7.86
N MET A 572 -6.41 24.67 9.19
CA MET A 572 -5.97 23.47 9.91
C MET A 572 -6.95 22.30 9.76
N LEU A 573 -8.27 22.57 9.79
CA LEU A 573 -9.27 21.54 9.53
C LEU A 573 -9.19 20.99 8.11
N LEU A 574 -9.10 21.86 7.09
CA LEU A 574 -8.97 21.43 5.70
C LEU A 574 -7.65 20.67 5.47
N LYS A 575 -6.53 21.14 6.02
CA LYS A 575 -5.24 20.45 5.98
C LYS A 575 -5.31 19.07 6.67
N SER A 576 -6.09 18.94 7.75
CA SER A 576 -6.29 17.64 8.40
C SER A 576 -7.10 16.65 7.56
N PHE A 577 -7.99 17.15 6.70
CA PHE A 577 -8.73 16.33 5.72
C PHE A 577 -7.84 15.89 4.56
N ASP A 578 -7.01 16.78 4.03
CA ASP A 578 -5.98 16.49 3.03
C ASP A 578 -5.08 15.33 3.50
N ARG A 579 -4.57 15.45 4.74
CA ARG A 579 -3.76 14.40 5.36
C ARG A 579 -4.51 13.07 5.48
N ALA A 580 -5.78 13.10 5.84
CA ALA A 580 -6.60 11.90 5.88
C ALA A 580 -6.73 11.24 4.49
N PHE A 581 -6.83 12.01 3.40
CA PHE A 581 -6.81 11.48 2.05
C PHE A 581 -5.46 10.88 1.67
N TRP A 582 -4.33 11.53 2.00
CA TRP A 582 -3.00 10.98 1.78
C TRP A 582 -2.78 9.66 2.52
N LEU A 583 -3.18 9.56 3.79
CA LEU A 583 -3.10 8.32 4.57
C LEU A 583 -3.86 7.15 3.92
N ARG A 584 -5.00 7.45 3.29
CA ARG A 584 -5.78 6.47 2.51
C ARG A 584 -5.12 6.14 1.18
N SER A 585 -4.57 7.14 0.50
CA SER A 585 -3.87 7.00 -0.79
C SER A 585 -2.67 6.06 -0.67
N PHE A 586 -1.84 6.20 0.37
CA PHE A 586 -0.71 5.28 0.57
C PHE A 586 -1.11 3.83 0.77
N LYS A 587 -2.29 3.60 1.35
CA LYS A 587 -2.76 2.24 1.61
C LYS A 587 -3.51 1.64 0.43
N ALA A 588 -4.18 2.49 -0.35
CA ALA A 588 -4.95 2.13 -1.54
C ALA A 588 -4.58 3.05 -2.73
N PRO A 589 -3.33 2.95 -3.25
CA PRO A 589 -2.81 3.82 -4.30
C PRO A 589 -3.51 3.67 -5.65
N GLN A 590 -4.40 2.70 -5.79
CA GLN A 590 -5.23 2.49 -6.97
C GLN A 590 -6.58 3.23 -6.91
N ASN A 591 -6.96 3.75 -5.74
CA ASN A 591 -8.26 4.40 -5.58
C ASN A 591 -8.19 5.87 -6.01
N ALA A 592 -8.72 6.15 -7.20
CA ALA A 592 -8.78 7.48 -7.79
C ALA A 592 -9.36 8.58 -6.86
N ASN A 593 -10.25 8.21 -5.94
CA ASN A 593 -10.85 9.17 -5.01
C ASN A 593 -9.86 9.74 -3.98
N TYR A 594 -8.72 9.09 -3.77
CA TYR A 594 -7.72 9.50 -2.78
C TYR A 594 -6.53 10.26 -3.38
N HIS A 595 -6.48 10.41 -4.70
CA HIS A 595 -5.40 11.16 -5.35
C HIS A 595 -5.70 12.64 -5.40
N ALA A 596 -4.69 13.43 -5.06
CA ALA A 596 -4.68 14.87 -5.26
C ALA A 596 -4.83 15.23 -6.75
N ILE A 597 -5.10 16.50 -7.02
CA ILE A 597 -5.06 17.03 -8.39
C ILE A 597 -3.65 16.99 -8.98
N THR A 598 -3.56 16.85 -10.30
CA THR A 598 -2.28 16.89 -11.02
C THR A 598 -1.73 18.32 -11.10
N PRO A 599 -0.43 18.52 -11.39
CA PRO A 599 0.12 19.86 -11.60
C PRO A 599 -0.61 20.67 -12.69
N GLU A 600 -1.07 20.02 -13.77
CA GLU A 600 -1.84 20.66 -14.84
C GLU A 600 -3.22 21.10 -14.36
N GLU A 601 -3.89 20.25 -13.59
CA GLU A 601 -5.16 20.58 -12.93
C GLU A 601 -4.96 21.75 -11.95
N PHE A 602 -3.88 21.78 -11.18
CA PHE A 602 -3.56 22.89 -10.29
C PHE A 602 -3.36 24.21 -11.03
N ARG A 603 -2.60 24.23 -12.13
CA ARG A 603 -2.46 25.44 -12.97
C ARG A 603 -3.82 25.91 -13.47
N LYS A 604 -4.67 24.99 -13.93
CA LYS A 604 -6.03 25.29 -14.39
C LYS A 604 -6.90 25.94 -13.30
N TYR A 605 -6.83 25.44 -12.05
CA TYR A 605 -7.73 25.89 -10.98
C TYR A 605 -7.18 27.03 -10.11
N SER A 606 -5.87 27.24 -10.10
CA SER A 606 -5.24 28.36 -9.35
C SER A 606 -5.49 29.72 -10.00
N GLY A 607 -5.96 29.75 -11.26
CA GLY A 607 -6.16 31.00 -12.00
C GLY A 607 -4.85 31.65 -12.46
N LEU A 608 -3.71 30.97 -12.26
CA LEU A 608 -2.44 31.36 -12.86
C LEU A 608 -2.59 31.24 -14.38
N LYS A 609 -2.56 32.38 -15.08
CA LYS A 609 -2.56 32.40 -16.54
C LYS A 609 -1.39 31.56 -17.02
N SER A 610 -1.63 30.60 -17.91
CA SER A 610 -0.55 29.84 -18.52
C SER A 610 0.30 30.82 -19.33
N GLU A 611 1.51 31.12 -18.86
CA GLU A 611 2.51 31.90 -19.60
C GLU A 611 2.98 31.21 -20.89
N ALA A 612 2.50 29.98 -21.15
CA ALA A 612 2.79 29.20 -22.35
C ALA A 612 2.21 29.76 -23.67
N ASN A 613 1.56 30.93 -23.65
CA ASN A 613 1.15 31.66 -24.85
C ASN A 613 1.90 33.00 -25.00
N VAL A 614 3.13 33.12 -24.48
CA VAL A 614 4.06 34.06 -25.11
C VAL A 614 4.32 33.49 -26.51
N GLU A 615 3.63 34.08 -27.47
CA GLU A 615 3.72 33.78 -28.88
C GLU A 615 5.20 33.71 -29.26
N GLU A 616 5.59 32.61 -29.91
CA GLU A 616 6.75 32.62 -30.80
C GLU A 616 6.46 33.69 -31.87
N ASP A 617 6.71 34.95 -31.52
CA ASP A 617 6.81 36.05 -32.47
C ASP A 617 8.01 35.72 -33.36
N ASP A 618 7.71 35.00 -34.44
CA ASP A 618 8.11 35.32 -35.81
C ASP A 618 9.47 36.02 -35.92
N PHE A 619 10.53 35.30 -35.53
CA PHE A 619 11.87 35.65 -35.98
C PHE A 619 11.93 35.31 -37.47
N GLY A 620 11.73 36.36 -38.25
CA GLY A 620 11.59 36.33 -39.69
C GLY A 620 12.61 35.48 -40.43
N VAL A 621 12.06 34.74 -41.38
CA VAL A 621 12.72 34.14 -42.53
C VAL A 621 13.62 35.18 -43.23
N PHE A 622 14.93 35.02 -43.09
CA PHE A 622 15.90 35.42 -44.11
C PHE A 622 16.65 34.17 -44.55
N GLY A 623 16.51 33.84 -45.83
CA GLY A 623 17.00 32.60 -46.41
C GLY A 623 18.45 32.64 -46.89
N GLY A 624 18.84 31.49 -47.43
CA GLY A 624 19.89 31.34 -48.44
C GLY A 624 21.28 31.04 -47.89
N GLY A 625 21.77 29.83 -48.17
CA GLY A 625 23.18 29.48 -48.04
C GLY A 625 23.40 28.00 -47.79
N GLU A 626 23.48 27.22 -48.87
CA GLU A 626 24.26 25.98 -48.89
C GLU A 626 25.73 26.34 -48.61
N ASP A 627 26.39 25.57 -47.74
CA ASP A 627 27.77 25.06 -47.89
C ASP A 627 28.35 24.67 -46.50
N ASP A 628 28.74 23.39 -46.42
CA ASP A 628 29.91 22.78 -45.79
C ASP A 628 30.49 23.19 -44.41
N ASP A 629 30.99 22.12 -43.77
CA ASP A 629 32.07 22.03 -42.78
C ASP A 629 31.83 22.18 -41.26
N GLU A 630 32.17 21.07 -40.60
CA GLU A 630 33.00 20.91 -39.40
C GLU A 630 32.86 21.89 -38.21
N ASN A 631 32.48 21.28 -37.09
CA ASN A 631 33.24 21.31 -35.83
C ASN A 631 33.37 22.68 -35.11
N ASN A 632 32.50 22.95 -34.14
CA ASN A 632 32.97 23.33 -32.80
C ASN A 632 31.84 23.32 -31.76
N GLY A 633 32.15 22.75 -30.60
CA GLY A 633 31.32 22.81 -29.41
C GLY A 633 31.35 24.22 -28.82
N GLN A 634 30.16 24.80 -28.63
CA GLN A 634 30.02 25.95 -27.75
C GLN A 634 28.71 25.84 -26.98
N SER A 635 28.87 25.64 -25.68
CA SER A 635 27.84 25.59 -24.66
C SER A 635 27.09 26.92 -24.59
N GLY A 636 25.84 26.92 -25.05
CA GLY A 636 24.90 28.01 -24.79
C GLY A 636 24.53 28.02 -23.32
N THR A 637 24.87 29.12 -22.64
CA THR A 637 24.41 29.46 -21.30
C THR A 637 22.91 29.73 -21.33
N GLY A 638 22.12 28.70 -21.03
CA GLY A 638 20.69 28.84 -20.76
C GLY A 638 20.50 29.70 -19.51
N GLY A 639 19.76 30.80 -19.65
CA GLY A 639 19.35 31.66 -18.55
C GLY A 639 18.58 30.85 -17.52
N ASP A 640 19.14 30.79 -16.32
CA ASP A 640 18.59 30.07 -15.17
C ASP A 640 17.38 30.85 -14.64
N THR A 641 16.20 30.55 -15.17
CA THR A 641 14.92 31.01 -14.62
C THR A 641 14.64 30.24 -13.33
N SER A 642 15.35 30.63 -12.28
CA SER A 642 15.15 30.23 -10.89
C SER A 642 13.78 30.74 -10.39
N SER A 643 12.70 30.06 -10.78
CA SER A 643 11.38 30.33 -10.20
C SER A 643 10.58 29.04 -10.02
N GLY A 644 10.33 28.73 -8.75
CA GLY A 644 9.29 27.79 -8.32
C GLY A 644 9.63 26.31 -8.54
N HIS A 645 10.30 25.68 -7.57
CA HIS A 645 10.08 24.26 -7.30
C HIS A 645 8.61 24.05 -6.89
N HIS A 646 7.71 24.08 -7.88
CA HIS A 646 6.34 23.64 -7.71
C HIS A 646 6.39 22.15 -7.38
N SER A 647 5.80 21.80 -6.24
CA SER A 647 5.55 20.43 -5.80
C SER A 647 5.17 19.56 -7.00
N ARG A 648 5.78 18.38 -7.11
CA ARG A 648 5.47 17.40 -8.18
C ARG A 648 4.00 17.01 -8.20
N THR A 649 3.27 17.29 -7.13
CA THR A 649 1.83 17.07 -7.05
C THR A 649 1.12 18.41 -6.99
N GLY A 650 0.09 18.62 -7.81
CA GLY A 650 -0.66 19.87 -7.82
C GLY A 650 -1.45 20.14 -6.53
N CYS A 651 -1.20 19.42 -5.43
CA CYS A 651 -1.90 19.62 -4.18
C CYS A 651 -1.56 20.99 -3.57
N PRO A 652 -2.56 21.84 -3.25
CA PRO A 652 -2.34 23.15 -2.63
C PRO A 652 -1.79 23.06 -1.21
N PHE A 653 -1.89 21.90 -0.55
CA PHE A 653 -1.26 21.66 0.75
C PHE A 653 0.17 21.11 0.65
N GLY A 654 0.60 20.65 -0.53
CA GLY A 654 1.91 20.03 -0.79
C GLY A 654 1.89 18.49 -0.78
N HIS A 655 2.96 17.85 -1.29
CA HIS A 655 3.06 16.39 -1.33
C HIS A 655 3.82 15.81 -0.12
N PRO A 656 3.34 14.72 0.51
CA PRO A 656 4.10 13.94 1.50
C PRO A 656 5.54 13.57 1.17
N SER A 657 5.89 13.42 -0.11
CA SER A 657 7.25 13.07 -0.54
C SER A 657 8.15 14.27 -0.80
N ASP A 658 7.62 15.49 -0.85
CA ASP A 658 8.45 16.67 -1.03
C ASP A 658 9.26 16.88 0.26
N LYS A 659 10.57 17.06 0.18
CA LYS A 659 11.45 17.06 1.38
C LYS A 659 11.00 18.06 2.46
N SER A 660 10.54 19.25 2.04
CA SER A 660 9.99 20.26 2.94
C SER A 660 8.73 19.77 3.64
N PHE A 661 7.82 19.18 2.87
CA PHE A 661 6.57 18.65 3.40
C PHE A 661 6.77 17.33 4.14
N THR A 662 7.80 16.54 3.83
CA THR A 662 8.16 15.31 4.53
C THR A 662 8.52 15.63 5.99
N ALA A 663 9.30 16.69 6.23
CA ALA A 663 9.56 17.20 7.59
C ALA A 663 8.31 17.77 8.27
N ASP A 664 7.39 18.33 7.48
CA ASP A 664 6.12 18.90 7.93
C ASP A 664 5.01 17.84 8.13
N TRP A 665 5.21 16.66 7.55
CA TRP A 665 4.34 15.49 7.55
C TRP A 665 4.76 14.49 8.62
N TRP A 666 6.06 14.34 8.86
CA TRP A 666 6.61 13.70 10.03
C TRP A 666 6.60 14.65 11.23
#